data_AF-A0AAJ5RSX7-F1
#
_entry.id   AF-A0AAJ5RSX7-F1
#
_cell.length_a   1.000
_cell.length_b   1.000
_cell.length_c   1.000
_cell.angle_alpha   90.00
_cell.angle_beta   90.00
_cell.angle_gamma   90.00
#
_symmetry.space_group_name_H-M   'P 1'
#
loop_
_entity.id
_entity.type
_entity.pdbx_description
1 polymer ?
#
loop_
_entity_poly.entity_id
_entity_poly.type
_entity_poly.pdbx_seq_one_letter_code
_entity_poly.pdbx_strand_id
1 'polypeptide(L)'
;MTQPFPLTEWYEKWMGQMDEKLMCLQNSRGEFLIDKMDERAFTYLHNNCLKYDWKNHLLLILLIETDRNKDIITSYNTISTLHTRFKDIFTLFSLTKMIEFDVDIHLYQYLKGDVLPHDSNNKRAKLYSYYSASVYNVNKWIYNQLSVDDQEYYKQYVLSPFSFDVRVFAFNKLAIEEAQTIRKDETDAIVPHLPTIREANFRWNQMKRLRDAFYQQIKKVESEGLSLPIEFYYDEPERINERFHFRLWDKPSFVLNHQADFSENTIKLATQRKGIYSNDNNANFLEFICAEPIASDWEANGLWFNELIEHHMLGIWYQSRPKEEHSTILNFLLLWGYQSENESKPTPFNSRHKGILTPSTFITLHKDKAEGLLIDVEPFYTACTFGLLAIDMLTTTGARANELLQINNTKECIQVKKVNNKLHYSYKAIPKGRDTLEEYYLSKQTMEHIQTVSRMLREHYKDDRIPSVPYRDERRHLFPQPLPYYFQYAGKSIRKSALHSSIRFLLHGLIFETQNGKSVTIKTHLLRHAFATEAVQRQKMPIDIVAKILHQKDLEVTGYYSAPTPTQIAASVSELHDVIASYVDIDEAYIRSPQELQKELDTYVEKIGVFNKVLGGTCVADFVCPTKMQCLGCRAKVPEPDQEDDLLEVIQLSKDMEMRFKQLGLEVEVRKAKEMEKQAKIELKEINLIKKYREERQYAPITKRNPFR
;
A
#
# COMPACT_ATOMS: atom_id res chain seq x y z
N MET A 1 9.27 15.37 -45.46
CA MET A 1 10.71 14.99 -45.51
C MET A 1 10.89 13.86 -44.52
N THR A 2 11.14 12.64 -44.99
CA THR A 2 11.46 11.49 -44.13
C THR A 2 12.88 11.67 -43.58
N GLN A 3 13.03 11.65 -42.26
CA GLN A 3 14.34 11.76 -41.62
C GLN A 3 15.19 10.53 -41.96
N PRO A 4 16.47 10.70 -42.38
CA PRO A 4 17.30 9.58 -42.79
C PRO A 4 17.89 8.79 -41.61
N PHE A 5 17.93 9.36 -40.41
CA PHE A 5 18.56 8.75 -39.23
C PHE A 5 17.74 9.00 -37.95
N PRO A 6 17.85 8.10 -36.94
CA PRO A 6 17.28 8.32 -35.62
C PRO A 6 17.85 9.56 -34.92
N LEU A 7 17.03 10.20 -34.07
CA LEU A 7 17.40 11.42 -33.33
C LEU A 7 18.04 11.14 -31.95
N THR A 8 17.89 9.93 -31.44
CA THR A 8 18.43 9.56 -30.14
C THR A 8 19.96 9.55 -30.11
N GLU A 9 20.56 10.12 -29.05
CA GLU A 9 22.02 10.08 -28.82
C GLU A 9 22.58 8.65 -28.71
N TRP A 10 21.72 7.67 -28.45
CA TRP A 10 22.09 6.27 -28.35
C TRP A 10 22.43 5.64 -29.70
N TYR A 11 21.92 6.19 -30.81
CA TYR A 11 22.25 5.72 -32.16
C TYR A 11 23.76 5.84 -32.41
N GLU A 12 24.33 7.03 -32.18
CA GLU A 12 25.76 7.27 -32.34
C GLU A 12 26.60 6.42 -31.38
N LYS A 13 26.16 6.28 -30.12
CA LYS A 13 26.86 5.48 -29.10
C LYS A 13 26.92 3.98 -29.42
N TRP A 14 25.95 3.46 -30.17
CA TRP A 14 25.85 2.03 -30.50
C TRP A 14 26.31 1.69 -31.92
N MET A 15 26.73 2.68 -32.73
CA MET A 15 27.35 2.43 -34.03
C MET A 15 28.55 1.47 -33.89
N GLY A 16 28.60 0.48 -34.79
CA GLY A 16 29.60 -0.59 -34.76
C GLY A 16 29.45 -1.63 -33.63
N GLN A 17 28.49 -1.45 -32.72
CA GLN A 17 28.26 -2.37 -31.59
C GLN A 17 26.92 -3.10 -31.68
N MET A 18 25.90 -2.46 -32.25
CA MET A 18 24.59 -3.04 -32.57
C MET A 18 24.34 -3.01 -34.07
N ASP A 19 23.41 -3.83 -34.54
CA ASP A 19 23.06 -3.87 -35.96
C ASP A 19 22.41 -2.55 -36.43
N GLU A 20 22.94 -1.97 -37.50
CA GLU A 20 22.51 -0.66 -38.00
C GLU A 20 21.09 -0.68 -38.55
N LYS A 21 20.70 -1.76 -39.26
CA LYS A 21 19.33 -1.90 -39.78
C LYS A 21 18.31 -2.10 -38.66
N LEU A 22 18.67 -2.75 -37.55
CA LEU A 22 17.82 -2.80 -36.36
C LEU A 22 17.65 -1.41 -35.73
N MET A 23 18.73 -0.65 -35.59
CA MET A 23 18.65 0.70 -35.02
C MET A 23 17.84 1.67 -35.89
N CYS A 24 17.80 1.43 -37.20
CA CYS A 24 17.01 2.22 -38.15
C CYS A 24 15.60 1.65 -38.41
N LEU A 25 15.14 0.66 -37.62
CA LEU A 25 13.83 0.05 -37.81
C LEU A 25 12.70 1.07 -37.59
N GLN A 26 11.81 1.17 -38.59
CA GLN A 26 10.66 2.08 -38.57
C GLN A 26 9.35 1.31 -38.45
N ASN A 27 8.33 1.95 -37.89
CA ASN A 27 6.96 1.44 -37.94
C ASN A 27 6.25 1.83 -39.24
N SER A 28 5.01 1.38 -39.41
CA SER A 28 4.15 1.72 -40.56
C SER A 28 3.85 3.22 -40.72
N ARG A 29 4.18 4.06 -39.73
CA ARG A 29 4.07 5.52 -39.79
C ARG A 29 5.38 6.21 -40.21
N GLY A 30 6.43 5.43 -40.50
CA GLY A 30 7.76 5.96 -40.85
C GLY A 30 8.51 6.54 -39.65
N GLU A 31 8.10 6.22 -38.42
CA GLU A 31 8.74 6.69 -37.19
C GLU A 31 9.80 5.67 -36.76
N PHE A 32 11.01 6.13 -36.44
CA PHE A 32 12.05 5.28 -35.88
C PHE A 32 11.63 4.76 -34.51
N LEU A 33 11.65 3.44 -34.34
CA LEU A 33 11.23 2.80 -33.09
C LEU A 33 12.19 3.10 -31.95
N ILE A 34 13.48 3.24 -32.25
CA ILE A 34 14.51 3.53 -31.27
C ILE A 34 14.29 4.92 -30.62
N ASP A 35 13.80 5.90 -31.36
CA ASP A 35 13.53 7.25 -30.83
C ASP A 35 12.37 7.28 -29.83
N LYS A 36 11.54 6.24 -29.81
CA LYS A 36 10.43 6.08 -28.86
C LYS A 36 10.80 5.30 -27.60
N MET A 37 11.98 4.70 -27.57
CA MET A 37 12.40 3.89 -26.42
C MET A 37 12.70 4.76 -25.19
N ASP A 38 12.40 4.24 -24.02
CA ASP A 38 12.71 4.90 -22.75
C ASP A 38 14.19 4.72 -22.38
N GLU A 39 14.83 5.77 -21.86
CA GLU A 39 16.24 5.82 -21.43
C GLU A 39 16.67 4.65 -20.53
N ARG A 40 15.75 4.11 -19.71
CA ARG A 40 16.03 2.96 -18.84
C ARG A 40 16.34 1.70 -19.64
N ALA A 41 15.67 1.49 -20.77
CA ALA A 41 15.92 0.34 -21.64
C ALA A 41 17.29 0.48 -22.31
N PHE A 42 17.62 1.68 -22.80
CA PHE A 42 18.93 1.98 -23.36
C PHE A 42 20.06 1.72 -22.36
N THR A 43 19.95 2.31 -21.16
CA THR A 43 20.94 2.16 -20.09
C THR A 43 21.15 0.69 -19.72
N TYR A 44 20.07 -0.10 -19.65
CA TYR A 44 20.18 -1.52 -19.33
C TYR A 44 20.91 -2.31 -20.41
N LEU A 45 20.53 -2.15 -21.68
CA LEU A 45 21.17 -2.83 -22.81
C LEU A 45 22.66 -2.48 -22.89
N HIS A 46 22.99 -1.19 -22.76
CA HIS A 46 24.37 -0.71 -22.81
C HIS A 46 25.21 -1.34 -21.71
N ASN A 47 24.75 -1.26 -20.46
CA ASN A 47 25.54 -1.70 -19.31
C ASN A 47 25.65 -3.24 -19.19
N ASN A 48 24.66 -3.99 -19.69
CA ASN A 48 24.55 -5.43 -19.39
C ASN A 48 24.66 -6.32 -20.64
N CYS A 49 24.20 -5.88 -21.81
CA CYS A 49 23.95 -6.77 -22.95
C CYS A 49 24.97 -6.66 -24.09
N LEU A 50 25.64 -5.51 -24.29
CA LEU A 50 26.46 -5.23 -25.49
C LEU A 50 27.55 -6.25 -25.83
N LYS A 51 28.11 -6.92 -24.81
CA LYS A 51 29.16 -7.93 -24.97
C LYS A 51 28.66 -9.33 -25.33
N TYR A 52 27.34 -9.53 -25.36
CA TYR A 52 26.74 -10.85 -25.59
C TYR A 52 26.12 -10.93 -26.99
N ASP A 53 26.13 -12.14 -27.56
CA ASP A 53 25.67 -12.38 -28.92
C ASP A 53 24.15 -12.10 -29.09
N TRP A 54 23.36 -12.29 -28.03
CA TRP A 54 21.92 -12.02 -28.03
C TRP A 54 21.51 -10.55 -27.96
N LYS A 55 22.45 -9.59 -27.97
CA LYS A 55 22.15 -8.15 -27.83
C LYS A 55 21.14 -7.64 -28.87
N ASN A 56 21.31 -8.06 -30.12
CA ASN A 56 20.45 -7.65 -31.24
C ASN A 56 19.06 -8.30 -31.14
N HIS A 57 18.97 -9.51 -30.60
CA HIS A 57 17.69 -10.17 -30.30
C HIS A 57 16.91 -9.40 -29.23
N LEU A 58 17.58 -8.98 -28.14
CA LEU A 58 16.95 -8.20 -27.08
C LEU A 58 16.57 -6.78 -27.53
N LEU A 59 17.38 -6.14 -28.39
CA LEU A 59 17.04 -4.86 -29.00
C LEU A 59 15.76 -4.98 -29.83
N LEU A 60 15.67 -5.98 -30.72
CA LEU A 60 14.50 -6.20 -31.55
C LEU A 60 13.23 -6.41 -30.73
N ILE A 61 13.30 -7.19 -29.65
CA ILE A 61 12.18 -7.36 -28.70
C ILE A 61 11.74 -6.01 -28.14
N LEU A 62 12.66 -5.16 -27.70
CA LEU A 62 12.32 -3.85 -27.13
C LEU A 62 11.72 -2.89 -28.13
N LEU A 63 12.25 -2.83 -29.35
CA LEU A 63 11.72 -1.97 -30.41
C LEU A 63 10.24 -2.33 -30.68
N ILE A 64 9.96 -3.63 -30.80
CA ILE A 64 8.61 -4.14 -31.06
C ILE A 64 7.67 -3.94 -29.86
N GLU A 65 8.16 -4.14 -28.64
CA GLU A 65 7.34 -3.86 -27.45
C GLU A 65 7.05 -2.36 -27.26
N THR A 66 7.98 -1.50 -27.66
CA THR A 66 7.82 -0.05 -27.67
C THR A 66 6.76 0.39 -28.67
N ASP A 67 6.79 -0.14 -29.90
CA ASP A 67 5.77 0.15 -30.91
C ASP A 67 4.36 -0.25 -30.45
N ARG A 68 4.28 -1.33 -29.68
CA ARG A 68 3.02 -1.82 -29.08
C ARG A 68 2.57 -1.04 -27.85
N ASN A 69 3.26 0.04 -27.50
CA ASN A 69 3.01 0.85 -26.28
C ASN A 69 2.97 0.01 -25.00
N LYS A 70 3.79 -1.03 -24.93
CA LYS A 70 3.87 -1.87 -23.72
C LYS A 70 4.49 -1.05 -22.59
N ASP A 71 4.02 -1.28 -21.36
CA ASP A 71 4.61 -0.61 -20.19
C ASP A 71 6.10 -0.95 -20.06
N ILE A 72 6.92 0.09 -19.98
CA ILE A 72 8.39 0.02 -19.92
C ILE A 72 8.92 -0.88 -18.81
N ILE A 73 8.26 -0.97 -17.65
CA ILE A 73 8.72 -1.88 -16.58
C ILE A 73 8.52 -3.32 -17.04
N THR A 74 7.45 -3.61 -17.77
CA THR A 74 7.22 -4.93 -18.33
C THR A 74 8.29 -5.28 -19.37
N SER A 75 8.61 -4.34 -20.26
CA SER A 75 9.68 -4.53 -21.25
C SER A 75 11.06 -4.70 -20.63
N TYR A 76 11.38 -3.89 -19.62
CA TYR A 76 12.58 -4.03 -18.81
C TYR A 76 12.66 -5.40 -18.12
N ASN A 77 11.55 -5.87 -17.51
CA ASN A 77 11.50 -7.18 -16.86
C ASN A 77 11.66 -8.33 -17.87
N THR A 78 11.09 -8.19 -19.06
CA THR A 78 11.25 -9.16 -20.16
C THR A 78 12.72 -9.26 -20.56
N ILE A 79 13.39 -8.16 -20.93
CA ILE A 79 14.80 -8.23 -21.34
C ILE A 79 15.73 -8.65 -20.20
N SER A 80 15.49 -8.22 -18.97
CA SER A 80 16.40 -8.52 -17.86
C SER A 80 16.29 -9.98 -17.44
N THR A 81 15.08 -10.55 -17.45
CA THR A 81 14.87 -11.98 -17.21
C THR A 81 15.52 -12.80 -18.31
N LEU A 82 15.27 -12.46 -19.59
CA LEU A 82 15.87 -13.17 -20.73
C LEU A 82 17.40 -13.10 -20.67
N HIS A 83 17.98 -11.91 -20.52
CA HIS A 83 19.42 -11.71 -20.43
C HIS A 83 20.04 -12.54 -19.29
N THR A 84 19.47 -12.46 -18.08
CA THR A 84 20.02 -13.16 -16.92
C THR A 84 19.96 -14.68 -17.11
N ARG A 85 18.86 -15.21 -17.64
CA ARG A 85 18.73 -16.66 -17.87
C ARG A 85 19.57 -17.14 -19.06
N PHE A 86 19.70 -16.36 -20.13
CA PHE A 86 20.62 -16.66 -21.21
C PHE A 86 22.06 -16.71 -20.71
N LYS A 87 22.48 -15.76 -19.88
CA LYS A 87 23.81 -15.79 -19.27
C LYS A 87 24.06 -17.09 -18.50
N ASP A 88 23.12 -17.50 -17.65
CA ASP A 88 23.26 -18.73 -16.86
C ASP A 88 23.29 -19.98 -17.75
N ILE A 89 22.39 -20.09 -18.72
CA ILE A 89 22.30 -21.23 -19.64
C ILE A 89 23.54 -21.31 -20.54
N PHE A 90 23.96 -20.20 -21.15
CA PHE A 90 25.15 -20.17 -22.00
C PHE A 90 26.42 -20.49 -21.22
N THR A 91 26.53 -20.02 -19.98
CA THR A 91 27.66 -20.37 -19.10
C THR A 91 27.65 -21.86 -18.78
N LEU A 92 26.48 -22.42 -18.44
CA LEU A 92 26.33 -23.83 -18.09
C LEU A 92 26.69 -24.76 -19.26
N PHE A 93 26.19 -24.46 -20.46
CA PHE A 93 26.41 -25.27 -21.66
C PHE A 93 27.64 -24.84 -22.48
N SER A 94 28.42 -23.88 -21.98
CA SER A 94 29.59 -23.32 -22.67
C SER A 94 29.30 -22.80 -24.08
N LEU A 95 28.12 -22.22 -24.29
CA LEU A 95 27.70 -21.64 -25.56
C LEU A 95 28.28 -20.22 -25.69
N THR A 96 28.69 -19.86 -26.91
CA THR A 96 29.25 -18.54 -27.23
C THR A 96 28.40 -17.76 -28.21
N LYS A 97 27.64 -18.44 -29.07
CA LYS A 97 26.80 -17.82 -30.11
C LYS A 97 25.35 -18.24 -29.99
N MET A 98 24.43 -17.37 -30.39
CA MET A 98 22.99 -17.64 -30.38
C MET A 98 22.60 -18.78 -31.33
N ILE A 99 23.35 -19.02 -32.39
CA ILE A 99 23.10 -20.14 -33.30
C ILE A 99 23.38 -21.52 -32.66
N GLU A 100 24.18 -21.56 -31.59
CA GLU A 100 24.45 -22.79 -30.82
C GLU A 100 23.33 -23.07 -29.81
N PHE A 101 22.47 -22.08 -29.52
CA PHE A 101 21.39 -22.21 -28.57
C PHE A 101 20.19 -22.95 -29.16
N ASP A 102 20.24 -24.27 -29.02
CA ASP A 102 19.09 -25.15 -29.27
C ASP A 102 18.06 -25.06 -28.12
N VAL A 103 16.86 -24.60 -28.45
CA VAL A 103 15.74 -24.46 -27.50
C VAL A 103 15.26 -25.81 -26.98
N ASP A 104 15.21 -26.82 -27.84
CA ASP A 104 14.66 -28.13 -27.53
C ASP A 104 15.63 -28.99 -26.70
N ILE A 105 16.89 -28.55 -26.58
CA ILE A 105 17.89 -29.14 -25.68
C ILE A 105 18.10 -28.25 -24.46
N HIS A 106 18.62 -27.04 -24.65
CA HIS A 106 19.14 -26.21 -23.56
C HIS A 106 18.02 -25.59 -22.72
N LEU A 107 17.02 -24.98 -23.38
CA LEU A 107 15.87 -24.41 -22.67
C LEU A 107 15.00 -25.51 -22.08
N TYR A 108 14.81 -26.62 -22.80
CA TYR A 108 14.10 -27.79 -22.30
C TYR A 108 14.68 -28.30 -20.98
N GLN A 109 15.99 -28.57 -20.92
CA GLN A 109 16.65 -29.06 -19.70
C GLN A 109 16.52 -28.08 -18.53
N TYR A 110 16.64 -26.77 -18.79
CA TYR A 110 16.44 -25.74 -17.76
C TYR A 110 14.99 -25.71 -17.24
N LEU A 111 14.01 -25.73 -18.14
CA LEU A 111 12.59 -25.70 -17.80
C LEU A 111 12.14 -26.98 -17.08
N LYS A 112 12.72 -28.13 -17.43
CA LYS A 112 12.51 -29.40 -16.71
C LYS A 112 13.08 -29.39 -15.30
N GLY A 113 14.10 -28.56 -15.06
CA GLY A 113 14.81 -28.50 -13.78
C GLY A 113 15.94 -29.52 -13.66
N ASP A 114 16.29 -30.20 -14.76
CA ASP A 114 17.44 -31.10 -14.83
C ASP A 114 18.75 -30.34 -14.60
N VAL A 115 18.76 -29.04 -14.96
CA VAL A 115 19.87 -28.13 -14.70
C VAL A 115 19.42 -26.93 -13.87
N LEU A 116 20.35 -26.39 -13.07
CA LEU A 116 20.11 -25.31 -12.10
C LEU A 116 18.92 -25.61 -11.16
N PRO A 117 18.89 -26.76 -10.46
CA PRO A 117 17.73 -27.20 -9.68
C PRO A 117 17.34 -26.23 -8.55
N HIS A 118 18.28 -25.41 -8.07
CA HIS A 118 18.04 -24.40 -7.03
C HIS A 118 17.21 -23.18 -7.51
N ASP A 119 17.05 -22.98 -8.81
CA ASP A 119 16.12 -21.97 -9.30
C ASP A 119 14.67 -22.34 -8.94
N SER A 120 13.84 -21.35 -8.64
CA SER A 120 12.43 -21.59 -8.28
C SER A 120 11.56 -21.87 -9.52
N ASN A 121 10.43 -22.54 -9.30
CA ASN A 121 9.41 -22.74 -10.34
C ASN A 121 8.93 -21.41 -10.95
N ASN A 122 8.87 -20.34 -10.14
CA ASN A 122 8.53 -18.99 -10.62
C ASN A 122 9.59 -18.42 -11.58
N LYS A 123 10.90 -18.65 -11.35
CA LYS A 123 11.95 -18.23 -12.29
C LYS A 123 11.77 -18.93 -13.65
N ARG A 124 11.50 -20.24 -13.65
CA ARG A 124 11.22 -21.03 -14.86
C ARG A 124 9.95 -20.56 -15.58
N ALA A 125 8.86 -20.37 -14.84
CA ALA A 125 7.59 -19.88 -15.38
C ALA A 125 7.72 -18.50 -16.04
N LYS A 126 8.46 -17.57 -15.40
CA LYS A 126 8.73 -16.24 -15.96
C LYS A 126 9.58 -16.29 -17.21
N LEU A 127 10.66 -17.08 -17.21
CA LEU A 127 11.49 -17.26 -18.39
C LEU A 127 10.64 -17.77 -19.57
N TYR A 128 9.90 -18.85 -19.35
CA TYR A 128 9.01 -19.42 -20.37
C TYR A 128 8.00 -18.37 -20.89
N SER A 129 7.31 -17.68 -19.99
CA SER A 129 6.29 -16.70 -20.37
C SER A 129 6.86 -15.53 -21.17
N TYR A 130 8.02 -15.01 -20.78
CA TYR A 130 8.67 -13.92 -21.50
C TYR A 130 9.29 -14.38 -22.82
N TYR A 131 9.89 -15.56 -22.86
CA TYR A 131 10.45 -16.14 -24.08
C TYR A 131 9.34 -16.39 -25.11
N SER A 132 8.30 -17.13 -24.74
CA SER A 132 7.16 -17.43 -25.61
C SER A 132 6.44 -16.18 -26.11
N ALA A 133 6.17 -15.23 -25.21
CA ALA A 133 5.56 -13.96 -25.60
C ALA A 133 6.45 -13.18 -26.57
N SER A 134 7.77 -13.14 -26.34
CA SER A 134 8.71 -12.45 -27.24
C SER A 134 8.72 -13.10 -28.62
N VAL A 135 8.86 -14.44 -28.69
CA VAL A 135 8.80 -15.19 -29.95
C VAL A 135 7.51 -14.87 -30.72
N TYR A 136 6.34 -15.00 -30.06
CA TYR A 136 5.05 -14.76 -30.71
C TYR A 136 4.91 -13.32 -31.19
N ASN A 137 5.20 -12.35 -30.32
CA ASN A 137 4.98 -10.94 -30.61
C ASN A 137 5.93 -10.42 -31.69
N VAL A 138 7.20 -10.84 -31.66
CA VAL A 138 8.20 -10.44 -32.66
C VAL A 138 7.85 -11.04 -34.01
N ASN A 139 7.57 -12.35 -34.09
CA ASN A 139 7.17 -13.00 -35.34
C ASN A 139 5.91 -12.35 -35.93
N LYS A 140 4.89 -12.13 -35.10
CA LYS A 140 3.64 -11.48 -35.52
C LYS A 140 3.88 -10.07 -36.03
N TRP A 141 4.75 -9.30 -35.38
CA TRP A 141 5.03 -7.93 -35.80
C TRP A 141 5.80 -7.90 -37.13
N ILE A 142 6.88 -8.69 -37.25
CA ILE A 142 7.69 -8.80 -38.46
C ILE A 142 6.82 -9.19 -39.66
N TYR A 143 5.99 -10.22 -39.51
CA TYR A 143 5.12 -10.70 -40.59
C TYR A 143 4.09 -9.65 -41.03
N ASN A 144 3.56 -8.85 -40.08
CA ASN A 144 2.49 -7.89 -40.37
C ASN A 144 2.99 -6.50 -40.78
N GLN A 145 4.22 -6.12 -40.43
CA GLN A 145 4.71 -4.75 -40.59
C GLN A 145 5.85 -4.61 -41.60
N LEU A 146 6.53 -5.69 -41.98
CA LEU A 146 7.69 -5.65 -42.85
C LEU A 146 7.47 -6.31 -44.21
N SER A 147 8.21 -5.84 -45.21
CA SER A 147 8.26 -6.44 -46.55
C SER A 147 8.90 -7.83 -46.52
N VAL A 148 8.67 -8.67 -47.53
CA VAL A 148 9.24 -10.04 -47.57
C VAL A 148 10.77 -10.02 -47.51
N ASP A 149 11.41 -9.08 -48.19
CA ASP A 149 12.88 -8.94 -48.21
C ASP A 149 13.42 -8.51 -46.82
N ASP A 150 12.72 -7.60 -46.14
CA ASP A 150 13.08 -7.19 -44.78
C ASP A 150 12.82 -8.32 -43.77
N GLN A 151 11.75 -9.09 -43.95
CA GLN A 151 11.43 -10.22 -43.09
C GLN A 151 12.59 -11.23 -43.07
N GLU A 152 13.18 -11.53 -44.22
CA GLU A 152 14.33 -12.44 -44.31
C GLU A 152 15.54 -11.91 -43.53
N TYR A 153 15.82 -10.61 -43.63
CA TYR A 153 16.89 -9.97 -42.88
C TYR A 153 16.67 -10.04 -41.37
N TYR A 154 15.50 -9.64 -40.87
CA TYR A 154 15.26 -9.55 -39.42
C TYR A 154 15.04 -10.92 -38.75
N LYS A 155 14.74 -11.97 -39.54
CA LYS A 155 14.54 -13.34 -39.04
C LYS A 155 15.73 -13.87 -38.24
N GLN A 156 16.95 -13.46 -38.57
CA GLN A 156 18.17 -13.87 -37.86
C GLN A 156 18.20 -13.42 -36.39
N TYR A 157 17.45 -12.37 -36.03
CA TYR A 157 17.37 -11.84 -34.67
C TYR A 157 16.12 -12.31 -33.93
N VAL A 158 15.29 -13.14 -34.56
CA VAL A 158 14.11 -13.72 -33.92
C VAL A 158 14.53 -14.90 -33.06
N LEU A 159 14.00 -14.99 -31.84
CA LEU A 159 14.21 -16.15 -30.98
C LEU A 159 13.52 -17.40 -31.56
N SER A 160 14.19 -18.55 -31.51
CA SER A 160 13.65 -19.81 -32.03
C SER A 160 12.40 -20.24 -31.25
N PRO A 161 11.32 -20.68 -31.92
CA PRO A 161 10.18 -21.29 -31.25
C PRO A 161 10.58 -22.65 -30.64
N PHE A 162 9.86 -23.06 -29.59
CA PHE A 162 9.97 -24.41 -29.02
C PHE A 162 9.14 -25.41 -29.84
N SER A 163 9.62 -26.64 -29.99
CA SER A 163 8.86 -27.74 -30.59
C SER A 163 8.19 -28.65 -29.56
N PHE A 164 8.57 -28.55 -28.28
CA PHE A 164 8.01 -29.36 -27.19
C PHE A 164 6.71 -28.81 -26.59
N ASP A 165 5.90 -29.71 -26.04
CA ASP A 165 4.68 -29.35 -25.29
C ASP A 165 5.01 -28.92 -23.85
N VAL A 166 4.75 -27.66 -23.55
CA VAL A 166 5.05 -27.05 -22.24
C VAL A 166 4.17 -27.63 -21.12
N ARG A 167 3.03 -28.26 -21.45
CA ARG A 167 2.17 -28.94 -20.47
C ARG A 167 2.85 -30.15 -19.83
N VAL A 168 3.93 -30.65 -20.41
CA VAL A 168 4.76 -31.71 -19.82
C VAL A 168 5.46 -31.23 -18.54
N PHE A 169 5.63 -29.92 -18.36
CA PHE A 169 6.28 -29.38 -17.18
C PHE A 169 5.30 -28.93 -16.11
N ALA A 170 5.55 -29.37 -14.87
CA ALA A 170 4.73 -28.99 -13.72
C ALA A 170 5.01 -27.57 -13.20
N PHE A 171 6.11 -26.91 -13.59
CA PHE A 171 6.54 -25.65 -12.95
C PHE A 171 5.51 -24.52 -13.03
N ASN A 172 4.74 -24.42 -14.13
CA ASN A 172 3.71 -23.38 -14.26
C ASN A 172 2.56 -23.63 -13.27
N LYS A 173 2.07 -24.87 -13.22
CA LYS A 173 1.02 -25.29 -12.28
C LYS A 173 1.49 -25.11 -10.84
N LEU A 174 2.67 -25.63 -10.51
CA LEU A 174 3.26 -25.55 -9.18
C LEU A 174 3.52 -24.10 -8.76
N ALA A 175 4.02 -23.23 -9.65
CA ALA A 175 4.23 -21.82 -9.32
C ALA A 175 2.91 -21.06 -9.08
N ILE A 176 1.86 -21.39 -9.83
CA ILE A 176 0.53 -20.82 -9.63
C ILE A 176 -0.06 -21.30 -8.30
N GLU A 177 -0.03 -22.61 -8.04
CA GLU A 177 -0.52 -23.24 -6.81
C GLU A 177 0.23 -22.70 -5.60
N GLU A 178 1.56 -22.67 -5.63
CA GLU A 178 2.39 -22.12 -4.55
C GLU A 178 2.05 -20.65 -4.28
N ALA A 179 1.94 -19.82 -5.32
CA ALA A 179 1.57 -18.42 -5.15
C ALA A 179 0.12 -18.23 -4.66
N GLN A 180 -0.81 -19.11 -5.04
CA GLN A 180 -2.20 -19.10 -4.55
C GLN A 180 -2.26 -19.53 -3.08
N THR A 181 -1.60 -20.62 -2.72
CA THR A 181 -1.51 -21.12 -1.33
C THR A 181 -0.89 -20.08 -0.43
N ILE A 182 0.27 -19.51 -0.78
CA ILE A 182 0.92 -18.44 0.00
C ILE A 182 -0.04 -17.26 0.19
N ARG A 183 -0.70 -16.78 -0.86
CA ARG A 183 -1.66 -15.66 -0.74
C ARG A 183 -2.85 -16.02 0.13
N LYS A 184 -3.36 -17.24 0.05
CA LYS A 184 -4.48 -17.73 0.85
C LYS A 184 -4.09 -17.79 2.32
N ASP A 185 -2.96 -18.42 2.63
CA ASP A 185 -2.43 -18.53 4.00
C ASP A 185 -2.14 -17.14 4.61
N GLU A 186 -1.52 -16.24 3.84
CA GLU A 186 -1.26 -14.86 4.27
C GLU A 186 -2.57 -14.07 4.47
N THR A 187 -3.60 -14.30 3.64
CA THR A 187 -4.90 -13.62 3.76
C THR A 187 -5.67 -14.15 4.96
N ASP A 188 -5.70 -15.47 5.16
CA ASP A 188 -6.37 -16.13 6.28
C ASP A 188 -5.77 -15.70 7.63
N ALA A 189 -4.47 -15.39 7.67
CA ALA A 189 -3.80 -14.81 8.84
C ALA A 189 -4.24 -13.38 9.16
N ILE A 190 -4.73 -12.61 8.19
CA ILE A 190 -5.05 -11.17 8.37
C ILE A 190 -6.55 -10.94 8.58
N VAL A 191 -7.41 -11.68 7.86
CA VAL A 191 -8.87 -11.49 7.85
C VAL A 191 -9.52 -11.49 9.24
N PRO A 192 -9.09 -12.31 10.23
CA PRO A 192 -9.62 -12.25 11.60
C PRO A 192 -9.25 -10.96 12.34
N HIS A 193 -8.18 -10.28 11.92
CA HIS A 193 -7.58 -9.14 12.61
C HIS A 193 -7.81 -7.80 11.89
N LEU A 194 -8.76 -7.75 10.94
CA LEU A 194 -9.21 -6.49 10.34
C LEU A 194 -9.61 -5.43 11.39
N PRO A 195 -10.26 -5.77 12.53
CA PRO A 195 -10.48 -4.80 13.60
C PRO A 195 -9.17 -4.29 14.23
N THR A 196 -8.16 -5.14 14.40
CA THR A 196 -6.85 -4.75 14.93
C THR A 196 -6.10 -3.78 14.00
N ILE A 197 -6.31 -3.87 12.68
CA ILE A 197 -5.76 -2.91 11.71
C ILE A 197 -6.32 -1.50 11.94
N ARG A 198 -7.49 -1.36 12.59
CA ARG A 198 -8.05 -0.06 12.99
C ARG A 198 -7.20 0.67 14.04
N GLU A 199 -6.22 0.00 14.67
CA GLU A 199 -5.17 0.63 15.50
C GLU A 199 -4.43 1.75 14.74
N ALA A 200 -4.44 1.71 13.40
CA ALA A 200 -3.99 2.81 12.55
C ALA A 200 -4.60 4.17 12.94
N ASN A 201 -5.87 4.22 13.37
CA ASN A 201 -6.52 5.46 13.81
C ASN A 201 -5.92 5.97 15.12
N PHE A 202 -5.72 5.10 16.10
CA PHE A 202 -5.10 5.46 17.39
C PHE A 202 -3.67 5.99 17.20
N ARG A 203 -2.89 5.32 16.34
CA ARG A 203 -1.51 5.73 16.04
C ARG A 203 -1.43 7.04 15.27
N TRP A 204 -2.34 7.25 14.32
CA TRP A 204 -2.46 8.54 13.64
C TRP A 204 -2.89 9.65 14.61
N ASN A 205 -3.82 9.38 15.53
CA ASN A 205 -4.22 10.33 16.57
C ASN A 205 -3.03 10.73 17.46
N GLN A 206 -2.23 9.76 17.91
CA GLN A 206 -1.01 10.05 18.68
C GLN A 206 -0.03 10.92 17.88
N MET A 207 0.21 10.60 16.61
CA MET A 207 1.09 11.39 15.74
C MET A 207 0.55 12.81 15.50
N LYS A 208 -0.78 12.95 15.37
CA LYS A 208 -1.43 14.26 15.28
C LYS A 208 -1.21 15.07 16.56
N ARG A 209 -1.40 14.47 17.74
CA ARG A 209 -1.17 15.15 19.03
C ARG A 209 0.27 15.61 19.18
N LEU A 210 1.24 14.76 18.82
CA LEU A 210 2.66 15.12 18.80
C LEU A 210 2.93 16.30 17.87
N ARG A 211 2.35 16.31 16.66
CA ARG A 211 2.47 17.43 15.70
C ARG A 211 1.83 18.71 16.22
N ASP A 212 0.65 18.63 16.82
CA ASP A 212 -0.05 19.78 17.37
C ASP A 212 0.75 20.40 18.53
N ALA A 213 1.26 19.56 19.45
CA ALA A 213 2.13 19.99 20.55
C ALA A 213 3.42 20.65 20.03
N PHE A 214 4.04 20.09 18.99
CA PHE A 214 5.21 20.64 18.32
C PHE A 214 4.96 22.06 17.79
N TYR A 215 3.89 22.26 17.01
CA TYR A 215 3.56 23.60 16.49
C TYR A 215 3.15 24.59 17.58
N GLN A 216 2.44 24.12 18.62
CA GLN A 216 2.11 24.96 19.77
C GLN A 216 3.37 25.49 20.45
N GLN A 217 4.39 24.64 20.65
CA GLN A 217 5.65 25.08 21.25
C GLN A 217 6.44 26.02 20.35
N ILE A 218 6.49 25.77 19.02
CA ILE A 218 7.12 26.70 18.08
C ILE A 218 6.46 28.08 18.16
N LYS A 219 5.13 28.12 18.07
CA LYS A 219 4.38 29.38 18.13
C LYS A 219 4.62 30.10 19.46
N LYS A 220 4.71 29.35 20.57
CA LYS A 220 5.00 29.91 21.89
C LYS A 220 6.39 30.54 21.95
N VAL A 221 7.40 29.85 21.43
CA VAL A 221 8.78 30.36 21.33
C VAL A 221 8.83 31.65 20.53
N GLU A 222 8.14 31.70 19.39
CA GLU A 222 8.05 32.88 18.53
C GLU A 222 7.31 34.04 19.20
N SER A 223 6.17 33.77 19.87
CA SER A 223 5.35 34.82 20.48
C SER A 223 5.93 35.38 21.78
N GLU A 224 6.60 34.54 22.57
CA GLU A 224 7.16 34.91 23.88
C GLU A 224 8.66 35.27 23.80
N GLY A 225 9.29 35.15 22.62
CA GLY A 225 10.71 35.49 22.42
C GLY A 225 11.68 34.59 23.20
N LEU A 226 11.34 33.30 23.31
CA LEU A 226 12.10 32.35 24.14
C LEU A 226 13.35 31.85 23.40
N SER A 227 14.44 31.63 24.12
CA SER A 227 15.63 30.96 23.57
C SER A 227 15.43 29.45 23.53
N LEU A 228 15.84 28.81 22.42
CA LEU A 228 15.92 27.36 22.30
C LEU A 228 17.26 26.85 22.87
N PRO A 229 17.32 25.60 23.41
CA PRO A 229 16.21 24.64 23.51
C PRO A 229 15.16 25.04 24.55
N ILE A 230 13.94 24.53 24.39
CA ILE A 230 12.94 24.52 25.47
C ILE A 230 12.47 23.11 25.76
N GLU A 231 12.30 22.79 27.04
CA GLU A 231 11.75 21.51 27.46
C GLU A 231 10.27 21.63 27.82
N PHE A 232 9.51 20.62 27.39
CA PHE A 232 8.09 20.52 27.65
C PHE A 232 7.65 19.06 27.73
N TYR A 233 6.50 18.85 28.36
CA TYR A 233 5.85 17.56 28.37
C TYR A 233 4.36 17.71 28.12
N TYR A 234 3.72 16.62 27.73
CA TYR A 234 2.27 16.49 27.74
C TYR A 234 1.88 15.06 28.12
N ASP A 235 0.66 14.92 28.61
CA ASP A 235 0.09 13.65 29.02
C ASP A 235 -0.68 13.04 27.84
N GLU A 236 -0.46 11.76 27.55
CA GLU A 236 -1.27 11.01 26.58
C GLU A 236 -2.59 10.55 27.23
N PRO A 237 -3.64 10.23 26.44
CA PRO A 237 -4.92 9.74 26.96
C PRO A 237 -4.77 8.48 27.82
N GLU A 238 -5.79 8.19 28.63
CA GLU A 238 -5.83 7.05 29.58
C GLU A 238 -5.48 5.68 28.96
N ARG A 239 -5.67 5.50 27.64
CA ARG A 239 -5.23 4.28 26.94
C ARG A 239 -3.71 4.07 27.01
N ILE A 240 -2.96 5.15 26.85
CA ILE A 240 -1.50 5.16 26.88
C ILE A 240 -1.05 5.43 28.32
N ASN A 241 -1.68 6.39 29.00
CA ASN A 241 -1.42 6.72 30.40
C ASN A 241 0.05 7.01 30.72
N GLU A 242 0.76 7.59 29.74
CA GLU A 242 2.15 7.97 29.85
C GLU A 242 2.27 9.48 29.60
N ARG A 243 3.22 10.10 30.30
CA ARG A 243 3.69 11.45 30.08
C ARG A 243 4.90 11.41 29.18
N PHE A 244 4.86 12.16 28.08
CA PHE A 244 5.98 12.24 27.16
C PHE A 244 6.76 13.54 27.36
N HIS A 245 8.07 13.41 27.52
CA HIS A 245 8.99 14.53 27.70
C HIS A 245 9.76 14.79 26.42
N PHE A 246 9.77 16.06 26.00
CA PHE A 246 10.40 16.51 24.77
C PHE A 246 11.25 17.75 24.99
N ARG A 247 12.25 17.88 24.15
CA ARG A 247 13.04 19.09 23.98
C ARG A 247 12.89 19.60 22.55
N LEU A 248 12.51 20.87 22.41
CA LEU A 248 12.39 21.55 21.12
C LEU A 248 13.73 22.19 20.76
N TRP A 249 14.20 21.93 19.55
CA TRP A 249 15.45 22.42 19.02
C TRP A 249 15.26 23.20 17.73
N ASP A 250 16.20 24.10 17.45
CA ASP A 250 16.54 24.53 16.09
C ASP A 250 17.99 24.13 15.79
N LYS A 251 18.43 24.20 14.52
CA LYS A 251 19.78 23.74 14.17
C LYS A 251 20.88 24.53 14.90
N PRO A 252 20.82 25.87 14.99
CA PRO A 252 21.79 26.63 15.78
C PRO A 252 21.82 26.23 17.25
N SER A 253 20.68 26.16 17.94
CA SER A 253 20.63 25.88 19.37
C SER A 253 21.16 24.48 19.68
N PHE A 254 20.89 23.50 18.82
CA PHE A 254 21.45 22.16 18.96
C PHE A 254 22.98 22.16 18.89
N VAL A 255 23.57 22.85 17.90
CA VAL A 255 25.04 22.94 17.79
C VAL A 255 25.65 23.68 18.97
N LEU A 256 25.02 24.77 19.41
CA LEU A 256 25.52 25.59 20.52
C LEU A 256 25.38 24.92 21.88
N ASN A 257 24.46 23.98 22.04
CA ASN A 257 24.36 23.17 23.26
C ASN A 257 25.41 22.04 23.30
N HIS A 258 25.79 21.51 22.12
CA HIS A 258 26.73 20.39 21.99
C HIS A 258 28.09 20.84 21.43
N GLN A 259 28.58 22.01 21.83
CA GLN A 259 29.80 22.61 21.24
C GLN A 259 31.01 21.68 21.23
N ALA A 260 31.16 20.82 22.26
CA ALA A 260 32.25 19.86 22.35
C ALA A 260 32.31 18.88 21.16
N ASP A 261 31.18 18.62 20.51
CA ASP A 261 31.03 17.63 19.44
C ASP A 261 31.07 18.25 18.03
N PHE A 262 31.33 19.55 17.92
CA PHE A 262 31.32 20.28 16.65
C PHE A 262 32.62 21.06 16.42
N SER A 263 33.00 21.21 15.16
CA SER A 263 34.19 22.02 14.79
C SER A 263 33.96 23.51 15.10
N GLU A 264 35.04 24.24 15.39
CA GLU A 264 34.98 25.69 15.62
C GLU A 264 34.30 26.45 14.48
N ASN A 265 34.53 26.03 13.23
CA ASN A 265 33.88 26.63 12.07
C ASN A 265 32.36 26.41 12.08
N THR A 266 31.91 25.20 12.44
CA THR A 266 30.49 24.87 12.57
C THR A 266 29.84 25.70 13.68
N ILE A 267 30.49 25.80 14.84
CA ILE A 267 30.02 26.61 15.97
C ILE A 267 29.89 28.07 15.53
N LYS A 268 30.93 28.63 14.88
CA LYS A 268 30.91 30.00 14.37
C LYS A 268 29.77 30.26 13.39
N LEU A 269 29.50 29.34 12.46
CA LEU A 269 28.39 29.45 11.51
C LEU A 269 27.03 29.38 12.21
N ALA A 270 26.88 28.54 13.24
CA ALA A 270 25.68 28.44 14.05
C ALA A 270 25.45 29.73 14.87
N THR A 271 26.48 30.24 15.57
CA THR A 271 26.41 31.52 16.31
C THR A 271 26.04 32.68 15.39
N GLN A 272 26.61 32.74 14.20
CA GLN A 272 26.33 33.80 13.22
C GLN A 272 25.07 33.57 12.39
N ARG A 273 24.35 32.45 12.57
CA ARG A 273 23.19 32.04 11.77
C ARG A 273 23.43 32.15 10.25
N LYS A 274 24.51 31.55 9.76
CA LYS A 274 24.88 31.56 8.32
C LYS A 274 24.74 30.19 7.67
N GLY A 275 24.57 30.18 6.34
CA GLY A 275 24.50 28.95 5.55
C GLY A 275 23.29 28.08 5.93
N ILE A 276 23.53 26.84 6.36
CA ILE A 276 22.47 25.91 6.78
C ILE A 276 21.79 26.30 8.11
N TYR A 277 22.37 27.26 8.84
CA TYR A 277 21.89 27.79 10.12
C TYR A 277 21.17 29.15 9.97
N SER A 278 21.05 29.68 8.75
CA SER A 278 20.30 30.92 8.49
C SER A 278 18.81 30.72 8.72
N ASN A 279 18.07 31.79 9.02
CA ASN A 279 16.63 31.71 9.26
C ASN A 279 15.87 31.01 8.12
N ASP A 280 16.24 31.27 6.86
CA ASP A 280 15.61 30.65 5.67
C ASP A 280 15.87 29.14 5.54
N ASN A 281 16.99 28.64 6.09
CA ASN A 281 17.41 27.24 5.99
C ASN A 281 17.30 26.48 7.32
N ASN A 282 16.91 27.17 8.39
CA ASN A 282 16.73 26.59 9.70
C ASN A 282 15.45 25.74 9.73
N ALA A 283 15.42 24.76 10.62
CA ALA A 283 14.25 23.94 10.84
C ALA A 283 14.21 23.54 12.31
N ASN A 284 13.00 23.54 12.87
CA ASN A 284 12.75 23.06 14.21
C ASN A 284 12.53 21.55 14.19
N PHE A 285 12.93 20.87 15.26
CA PHE A 285 12.73 19.43 15.44
C PHE A 285 12.63 19.09 16.92
N LEU A 286 12.17 17.88 17.23
CA LEU A 286 12.05 17.40 18.61
C LEU A 286 13.16 16.42 18.95
N GLU A 287 13.54 16.42 20.21
CA GLU A 287 14.23 15.32 20.87
C GLU A 287 13.24 14.71 21.88
N PHE A 288 12.94 13.42 21.72
CA PHE A 288 12.15 12.66 22.70
C PHE A 288 13.10 12.15 23.79
N ILE A 289 12.90 12.64 25.02
CA ILE A 289 13.80 12.37 26.14
C ILE A 289 13.42 11.06 26.82
N CYS A 290 12.16 10.96 27.26
CA CYS A 290 11.63 9.76 27.91
C CYS A 290 10.11 9.78 27.94
N ALA A 291 9.53 8.61 28.24
CA ALA A 291 8.17 8.49 28.71
C ALA A 291 8.15 8.07 30.19
N GLU A 292 7.17 8.58 30.93
CA GLU A 292 6.97 8.24 32.34
C GLU A 292 5.52 7.82 32.55
N PRO A 293 5.24 6.75 33.30
CA PRO A 293 3.86 6.37 33.61
C PRO A 293 3.20 7.43 34.52
N ILE A 294 1.94 7.75 34.27
CA ILE A 294 1.22 8.79 35.05
C ILE A 294 0.76 8.28 36.42
N ALA A 295 0.43 6.98 36.54
CA ALA A 295 -0.27 6.44 37.71
C ALA A 295 0.18 5.05 38.20
N SER A 296 1.21 4.43 37.62
CA SER A 296 1.61 3.06 38.00
C SER A 296 3.12 2.81 37.83
N ASP A 297 3.67 1.82 38.56
CA ASP A 297 5.10 1.44 38.56
C ASP A 297 5.51 0.52 37.38
N TRP A 298 4.87 0.67 36.23
CA TRP A 298 5.18 -0.10 35.01
C TRP A 298 6.18 0.66 34.15
N GLU A 299 6.94 -0.08 33.35
CA GLU A 299 7.87 0.52 32.39
C GLU A 299 7.07 1.19 31.26
N ALA A 300 7.36 2.47 31.01
CA ALA A 300 6.70 3.23 29.94
C ALA A 300 7.22 2.78 28.56
N ASN A 301 6.32 2.62 27.60
CA ASN A 301 6.68 2.17 26.25
C ASN A 301 7.14 3.33 25.35
N GLY A 302 6.66 4.55 25.60
CA GLY A 302 6.91 5.71 24.76
C GLY A 302 6.17 5.67 23.42
N LEU A 303 6.79 6.23 22.38
CA LEU A 303 6.20 6.24 21.05
C LEU A 303 6.33 4.83 20.44
N TRP A 304 5.26 4.35 19.80
CA TRP A 304 5.21 3.01 19.20
C TRP A 304 6.24 2.75 18.08
N PHE A 305 6.98 3.79 17.66
CA PHE A 305 8.03 3.70 16.65
C PHE A 305 9.45 4.03 17.17
N ASN A 306 9.65 4.16 18.49
CA ASN A 306 10.97 4.48 19.07
C ASN A 306 12.06 3.52 18.59
N GLU A 307 11.79 2.21 18.64
CA GLU A 307 12.72 1.16 18.21
C GLU A 307 13.16 1.31 16.74
N LEU A 308 12.33 1.90 15.87
CA LEU A 308 12.69 2.14 14.47
C LEU A 308 13.75 3.24 14.35
N ILE A 309 13.73 4.23 15.25
CA ILE A 309 14.72 5.32 15.29
C ILE A 309 16.00 4.83 15.96
N GLU A 310 15.88 4.12 17.08
CA GLU A 310 16.98 3.52 17.85
C GLU A 310 17.81 2.56 16.99
N HIS A 311 17.14 1.64 16.30
CA HIS A 311 17.80 0.72 15.37
C HIS A 311 18.03 1.35 13.98
N HIS A 312 17.69 2.63 13.81
CA HIS A 312 17.98 3.43 12.62
C HIS A 312 17.49 2.79 11.30
N MET A 313 16.26 2.31 11.33
CA MET A 313 15.61 1.56 10.25
C MET A 313 15.04 2.45 9.15
N LEU A 314 15.05 3.77 9.35
CA LEU A 314 14.47 4.75 8.45
C LEU A 314 15.38 5.01 7.25
N GLY A 315 14.81 5.01 6.05
CA GLY A 315 15.56 5.27 4.81
C GLY A 315 16.45 4.11 4.35
N ILE A 316 17.58 4.42 3.71
CA ILE A 316 18.51 3.41 3.16
C ILE A 316 19.55 3.04 4.22
N TRP A 317 19.17 2.13 5.12
CA TRP A 317 19.97 1.76 6.30
C TRP A 317 21.30 1.05 5.97
N TYR A 318 21.43 0.37 4.82
CA TYR A 318 22.57 -0.50 4.50
C TYR A 318 23.76 0.17 3.80
N GLN A 319 23.61 1.41 3.31
CA GLN A 319 24.67 2.08 2.52
C GLN A 319 25.74 2.74 3.38
N SER A 320 25.43 3.02 4.65
CA SER A 320 26.26 3.84 5.53
C SER A 320 26.80 3.07 6.74
N ARG A 321 26.76 1.72 6.74
CA ARG A 321 27.02 0.91 7.94
C ARG A 321 28.11 -0.16 7.77
N PRO A 322 28.83 -0.49 8.86
CA PRO A 322 29.67 -1.68 8.93
C PRO A 322 28.87 -2.96 8.64
N LYS A 323 29.55 -3.96 8.07
CA LYS A 323 28.90 -5.24 7.71
C LYS A 323 28.33 -5.99 8.90
N GLU A 324 28.91 -5.84 10.09
CA GLU A 324 28.53 -6.52 11.32
C GLU A 324 27.15 -6.05 11.84
N GLU A 325 26.86 -4.75 11.73
CA GLU A 325 25.55 -4.19 12.10
C GLU A 325 24.42 -4.65 11.15
N HIS A 326 24.75 -5.03 9.92
CA HIS A 326 23.74 -5.51 8.97
C HIS A 326 23.04 -6.77 9.45
N SER A 327 23.75 -7.71 10.10
CA SER A 327 23.15 -8.96 10.57
C SER A 327 22.15 -8.70 11.69
N THR A 328 22.47 -7.82 12.64
CA THR A 328 21.56 -7.41 13.72
C THR A 328 20.30 -6.76 13.17
N ILE A 329 20.45 -5.86 12.20
CA ILE A 329 19.33 -5.19 11.53
C ILE A 329 18.45 -6.20 10.78
N LEU A 330 19.05 -7.12 10.04
CA LEU A 330 18.31 -8.16 9.32
C LEU A 330 17.57 -9.10 10.27
N ASN A 331 18.17 -9.45 11.40
CA ASN A 331 17.52 -10.26 12.43
C ASN A 331 16.32 -9.51 13.05
N PHE A 332 16.49 -8.22 13.36
CA PHE A 332 15.39 -7.39 13.84
C PHE A 332 14.25 -7.31 12.81
N LEU A 333 14.56 -7.04 11.55
CA LEU A 333 13.57 -7.01 10.47
C LEU A 333 12.87 -8.36 10.29
N LEU A 334 13.59 -9.48 10.45
CA LEU A 334 13.05 -10.82 10.39
C LEU A 334 12.04 -11.10 11.51
N LEU A 335 12.29 -10.62 12.74
CA LEU A 335 11.34 -10.73 13.86
C LEU A 335 9.99 -10.08 13.53
N TRP A 336 10.02 -8.97 12.79
CA TRP A 336 8.83 -8.28 12.31
C TRP A 336 8.28 -8.82 10.98
N GLY A 337 8.79 -9.96 10.49
CA GLY A 337 8.35 -10.63 9.27
C GLY A 337 8.89 -10.02 7.97
N TYR A 338 9.77 -9.02 8.03
CA TYR A 338 10.38 -8.42 6.84
C TYR A 338 11.53 -9.30 6.33
N GLN A 339 11.26 -10.05 5.27
CA GLN A 339 12.23 -10.95 4.65
C GLN A 339 12.82 -10.38 3.35
N SER A 340 14.02 -10.84 3.00
CA SER A 340 14.66 -10.53 1.72
C SER A 340 13.83 -11.11 0.57
N GLU A 341 13.39 -10.26 -0.36
CA GLU A 341 12.72 -10.69 -1.58
C GLU A 341 13.73 -10.74 -2.73
N ASN A 342 13.81 -11.88 -3.45
CA ASN A 342 14.67 -12.06 -4.63
C ASN A 342 16.14 -11.64 -4.40
N GLU A 343 16.74 -12.10 -3.30
CA GLU A 343 18.14 -11.81 -2.93
C GLU A 343 18.44 -10.32 -2.62
N SER A 344 17.42 -9.45 -2.63
CA SER A 344 17.55 -8.04 -2.26
C SER A 344 17.27 -7.82 -0.76
N LYS A 345 18.08 -6.96 -0.13
CA LYS A 345 17.91 -6.61 1.29
C LYS A 345 16.57 -5.89 1.52
N PRO A 346 15.82 -6.23 2.58
CA PRO A 346 14.55 -5.59 2.88
C PRO A 346 14.75 -4.12 3.27
N THR A 347 14.02 -3.22 2.61
CA THR A 347 13.98 -1.79 2.96
C THR A 347 12.54 -1.33 3.24
N PRO A 348 11.89 -1.82 4.30
CA PRO A 348 10.46 -1.60 4.51
C PRO A 348 10.09 -0.14 4.76
N PHE A 349 10.97 0.63 5.40
CA PHE A 349 10.76 2.04 5.74
C PHE A 349 11.52 3.01 4.83
N ASN A 350 11.94 2.55 3.64
CA ASN A 350 12.51 3.42 2.61
C ASN A 350 11.42 3.87 1.63
N SER A 351 10.84 5.04 1.89
CA SER A 351 9.79 5.60 1.04
C SER A 351 10.28 5.95 -0.38
N ARG A 352 11.59 6.22 -0.54
CA ARG A 352 12.20 6.81 -1.75
C ARG A 352 11.54 8.13 -2.15
N HIS A 353 11.02 8.87 -1.17
CA HIS A 353 10.32 10.13 -1.36
C HIS A 353 10.72 11.14 -0.30
N LYS A 354 11.19 12.32 -0.73
CA LYS A 354 11.54 13.41 0.19
C LYS A 354 10.34 13.77 1.05
N GLY A 355 10.57 13.94 2.35
CA GLY A 355 9.54 14.35 3.30
C GLY A 355 8.55 13.26 3.70
N ILE A 356 8.80 11.99 3.38
CA ILE A 356 7.99 10.86 3.84
C ILE A 356 8.93 9.85 4.52
N LEU A 357 8.81 9.69 5.84
CA LEU A 357 9.68 8.83 6.68
C LEU A 357 11.19 9.10 6.56
N THR A 358 11.59 10.15 5.85
CA THR A 358 12.99 10.48 5.61
C THR A 358 13.33 11.66 6.50
N PRO A 359 14.12 11.46 7.56
CA PRO A 359 14.64 12.56 8.35
C PRO A 359 15.47 13.50 7.48
N SER A 360 15.61 14.73 7.93
CA SER A 360 16.53 15.71 7.39
C SER A 360 17.97 15.21 7.49
N THR A 361 18.80 15.71 6.58
CA THR A 361 20.24 15.42 6.60
C THR A 361 20.88 15.82 7.93
N PHE A 362 20.40 16.92 8.54
CA PHE A 362 20.91 17.40 9.82
C PHE A 362 20.65 16.38 10.94
N ILE A 363 19.41 15.91 11.12
CA ILE A 363 19.09 14.89 12.13
C ILE A 363 19.86 13.60 11.85
N THR A 364 19.89 13.15 10.59
CA THR A 364 20.58 11.90 10.23
C THR A 364 22.06 11.90 10.61
N LEU A 365 22.73 13.05 10.49
CA LEU A 365 24.16 13.21 10.80
C LEU A 365 24.47 13.47 12.28
N HIS A 366 23.48 13.88 13.08
CA HIS A 366 23.72 14.40 14.43
C HIS A 366 22.88 13.72 15.53
N LYS A 367 22.08 12.72 15.19
CA LYS A 367 21.31 11.90 16.13
C LYS A 367 22.17 11.31 17.27
N ASP A 368 23.43 10.95 17.01
CA ASP A 368 24.30 10.30 17.99
C ASP A 368 24.85 11.29 19.05
N LYS A 369 24.58 12.59 18.88
CA LYS A 369 24.98 13.65 19.81
C LYS A 369 23.86 14.05 20.77
N ALA A 370 22.64 13.56 20.56
CA ALA A 370 21.50 13.84 21.41
C ALA A 370 21.46 12.85 22.59
N GLU A 371 20.85 13.27 23.71
CA GLU A 371 20.63 12.40 24.86
C GLU A 371 19.43 11.47 24.60
N GLY A 372 18.45 11.97 23.84
CA GLY A 372 17.24 11.26 23.44
C GLY A 372 17.14 11.01 21.92
N LEU A 373 15.92 10.66 21.47
CA LEU A 373 15.66 10.36 20.06
C LEU A 373 15.29 11.61 19.27
N LEU A 374 16.08 11.95 18.26
CA LEU A 374 15.76 13.06 17.37
C LEU A 374 14.64 12.70 16.38
N ILE A 375 13.61 13.54 16.33
CA ILE A 375 12.37 13.34 15.57
C ILE A 375 12.12 14.55 14.67
N ASP A 376 12.20 14.33 13.35
CA ASP A 376 11.61 15.22 12.34
C ASP A 376 10.11 14.91 12.23
N VAL A 377 9.30 15.71 12.93
CA VAL A 377 7.85 15.46 13.12
C VAL A 377 7.07 15.38 11.80
N GLU A 378 7.34 16.28 10.85
CA GLU A 378 6.59 16.41 9.59
C GLU A 378 6.68 15.15 8.68
N PRO A 379 7.87 14.58 8.41
CA PRO A 379 7.97 13.33 7.66
C PRO A 379 7.19 12.15 8.23
N PHE A 380 7.11 12.02 9.55
CA PHE A 380 6.34 10.95 10.21
C PHE A 380 4.84 11.21 10.14
N TYR A 381 4.40 12.43 10.44
CA TYR A 381 2.99 12.81 10.30
C TYR A 381 2.48 12.63 8.87
N THR A 382 3.28 13.05 7.89
CA THR A 382 2.96 12.89 6.47
C THR A 382 2.80 11.42 6.10
N ALA A 383 3.73 10.57 6.57
CA ALA A 383 3.67 9.14 6.30
C ALA A 383 2.46 8.47 6.94
N CYS A 384 2.15 8.78 8.21
CA CYS A 384 0.96 8.29 8.91
C CYS A 384 -0.33 8.73 8.22
N THR A 385 -0.40 9.98 7.76
CA THR A 385 -1.61 10.52 7.11
C THR A 385 -1.88 9.83 5.77
N PHE A 386 -0.84 9.60 4.95
CA PHE A 386 -0.98 8.79 3.74
C PHE A 386 -1.29 7.32 4.04
N GLY A 387 -0.65 6.75 5.08
CA GLY A 387 -0.89 5.38 5.52
C GLY A 387 -2.34 5.15 5.93
N LEU A 388 -2.92 6.08 6.69
CA LEU A 388 -4.30 6.01 7.16
C LEU A 388 -5.29 6.01 6.00
N LEU A 389 -5.18 6.97 5.07
CA LEU A 389 -6.03 7.01 3.88
C LEU A 389 -5.86 5.72 3.05
N ALA A 390 -4.63 5.25 2.86
CA ALA A 390 -4.36 4.07 2.06
C ALA A 390 -4.96 2.80 2.66
N ILE A 391 -4.81 2.59 3.97
CA ILE A 391 -5.39 1.44 4.68
C ILE A 391 -6.90 1.45 4.52
N ASP A 392 -7.53 2.57 4.85
CA ASP A 392 -8.98 2.75 4.77
C ASP A 392 -9.48 2.42 3.35
N MET A 393 -8.91 3.06 2.33
CA MET A 393 -9.29 2.81 0.94
C MET A 393 -9.08 1.37 0.48
N LEU A 394 -7.96 0.74 0.85
CA LEU A 394 -7.69 -0.65 0.48
C LEU A 394 -8.68 -1.63 1.14
N THR A 395 -9.13 -1.31 2.36
CA THR A 395 -10.07 -2.13 3.12
C THR A 395 -11.54 -1.86 2.79
N THR A 396 -11.88 -0.73 2.16
CA THR A 396 -13.28 -0.34 1.89
C THR A 396 -13.66 -0.34 0.41
N THR A 397 -12.70 -0.13 -0.50
CA THR A 397 -12.97 -0.01 -1.94
C THR A 397 -12.44 -1.20 -2.73
N GLY A 398 -11.56 -2.00 -2.15
CA GLY A 398 -10.88 -3.10 -2.84
C GLY A 398 -9.97 -2.63 -3.99
N ALA A 399 -9.67 -1.34 -4.13
CA ALA A 399 -8.83 -0.83 -5.20
C ALA A 399 -7.36 -1.28 -5.10
N ARG A 400 -6.63 -1.35 -6.23
CA ARG A 400 -5.18 -1.62 -6.23
C ARG A 400 -4.41 -0.37 -5.83
N ALA A 401 -3.21 -0.55 -5.27
CA ALA A 401 -2.31 0.57 -4.95
C ALA A 401 -2.13 1.57 -6.10
N ASN A 402 -2.03 1.11 -7.36
CA ASN A 402 -1.90 2.02 -8.51
C ASN A 402 -3.17 2.83 -8.79
N GLU A 403 -4.34 2.29 -8.47
CA GLU A 403 -5.65 2.93 -8.63
C GLU A 403 -5.81 4.02 -7.55
N LEU A 404 -5.36 3.76 -6.32
CA LEU A 404 -5.30 4.76 -5.24
C LEU A 404 -4.40 5.96 -5.60
N LEU A 405 -3.22 5.72 -6.18
CA LEU A 405 -2.28 6.80 -6.52
C LEU A 405 -2.80 7.77 -7.59
N GLN A 406 -3.88 7.42 -8.30
CA GLN A 406 -4.46 8.26 -9.35
C GLN A 406 -5.44 9.31 -8.82
N ILE A 407 -5.88 9.21 -7.56
CA ILE A 407 -6.89 10.10 -6.99
C ILE A 407 -6.34 11.53 -6.96
N ASN A 408 -7.11 12.46 -7.52
CA ASN A 408 -6.71 13.84 -7.68
C ASN A 408 -7.87 14.79 -7.37
N ASN A 409 -7.54 16.01 -7.00
CA ASN A 409 -8.47 17.05 -6.60
C ASN A 409 -9.07 17.76 -7.83
N THR A 410 -9.70 16.99 -8.72
CA THR A 410 -10.48 17.50 -9.87
C THR A 410 -11.92 17.05 -9.74
N LYS A 411 -12.84 17.79 -10.36
CA LYS A 411 -14.28 17.47 -10.35
C LYS A 411 -14.59 16.21 -11.16
N GLU A 412 -13.72 15.90 -12.11
CA GLU A 412 -13.80 14.72 -12.97
C GLU A 412 -13.41 13.46 -12.19
N CYS A 413 -12.43 13.57 -11.28
CA CYS A 413 -11.97 12.47 -10.46
C CYS A 413 -12.92 12.20 -9.28
N ILE A 414 -13.15 13.15 -8.38
CA ILE A 414 -14.05 12.96 -7.23
C ILE A 414 -15.46 13.43 -7.59
N GLN A 415 -16.43 12.52 -7.48
CA GLN A 415 -17.83 12.82 -7.74
C GLN A 415 -18.66 12.70 -6.47
N VAL A 416 -19.56 13.66 -6.29
CA VAL A 416 -20.60 13.61 -5.26
C VAL A 416 -21.93 13.53 -5.97
N LYS A 417 -22.64 12.42 -5.77
CA LYS A 417 -23.94 12.17 -6.38
C LYS A 417 -24.99 12.07 -5.30
N LYS A 418 -26.11 12.76 -5.47
CA LYS A 418 -27.27 12.58 -4.59
C LYS A 418 -28.15 11.49 -5.17
N VAL A 419 -28.20 10.33 -4.51
CA VAL A 419 -29.07 9.20 -4.90
C VAL A 419 -29.92 8.86 -3.69
N ASN A 420 -31.25 8.84 -3.87
CA ASN A 420 -32.22 8.58 -2.80
C ASN A 420 -32.03 9.49 -1.57
N ASN A 421 -31.81 10.79 -1.80
CA ASN A 421 -31.51 11.78 -0.77
C ASN A 421 -30.23 11.59 0.06
N LYS A 422 -29.49 10.48 -0.11
CA LYS A 422 -28.14 10.29 0.45
C LYS A 422 -27.08 10.83 -0.51
N LEU A 423 -26.02 11.40 0.07
CA LEU A 423 -24.83 11.79 -0.68
C LEU A 423 -23.92 10.58 -0.84
N HIS A 424 -23.68 10.19 -2.08
CA HIS A 424 -22.76 9.14 -2.48
C HIS A 424 -21.48 9.79 -2.97
N TYR A 425 -20.35 9.30 -2.46
CA TYR A 425 -19.03 9.75 -2.87
C TYR A 425 -18.41 8.67 -3.74
N SER A 426 -17.73 9.09 -4.80
CA SER A 426 -16.95 8.18 -5.63
C SER A 426 -15.72 8.88 -6.17
N TYR A 427 -14.75 8.08 -6.62
CA TYR A 427 -13.66 8.55 -7.43
C TYR A 427 -13.52 7.74 -8.70
N LYS A 428 -12.94 8.34 -9.74
CA LYS A 428 -12.62 7.66 -10.99
C LYS A 428 -11.13 7.39 -11.10
N ALA A 429 -10.79 6.15 -11.46
CA ALA A 429 -9.43 5.72 -11.76
C ALA A 429 -9.42 4.72 -12.92
N ILE A 430 -8.28 4.55 -13.58
CA ILE A 430 -8.06 3.58 -14.65
C ILE A 430 -7.58 2.26 -14.02
N PRO A 431 -8.41 1.19 -14.02
CA PRO A 431 -8.04 -0.09 -13.43
C PRO A 431 -6.91 -0.77 -14.19
N LYS A 432 -6.16 -1.64 -13.49
CA LYS A 432 -5.08 -2.42 -14.14
C LYS A 432 -5.61 -3.23 -15.33
N GLY A 433 -4.97 -3.05 -16.49
CA GLY A 433 -5.28 -3.82 -17.71
C GLY A 433 -6.45 -3.27 -18.54
N ARG A 434 -6.96 -2.09 -18.18
CA ARG A 434 -7.96 -1.30 -18.91
C ARG A 434 -7.43 0.10 -19.17
N ASP A 435 -7.93 0.78 -20.20
CA ASP A 435 -7.46 2.13 -20.58
C ASP A 435 -8.54 3.21 -20.38
N THR A 436 -9.66 2.84 -19.76
CA THR A 436 -10.80 3.72 -19.50
C THR A 436 -10.99 3.95 -18.00
N LEU A 437 -11.52 5.12 -17.65
CA LEU A 437 -11.87 5.46 -16.27
C LEU A 437 -13.07 4.64 -15.78
N GLU A 438 -12.96 4.16 -14.54
CA GLU A 438 -14.04 3.46 -13.85
C GLU A 438 -14.24 4.01 -12.45
N GLU A 439 -15.47 3.85 -11.97
CA GLU A 439 -15.95 4.45 -10.74
C GLU A 439 -15.76 3.51 -9.56
N TYR A 440 -15.14 4.04 -8.51
CA TYR A 440 -14.95 3.42 -7.21
C TYR A 440 -15.71 4.24 -6.18
N TYR A 441 -16.58 3.60 -5.42
CA TYR A 441 -17.36 4.30 -4.39
C TYR A 441 -16.52 4.51 -3.13
N LEU A 442 -16.86 5.54 -2.36
CA LEU A 442 -16.16 5.98 -1.17
C LEU A 442 -17.13 6.13 0.00
N SER A 443 -16.69 5.72 1.18
CA SER A 443 -17.43 6.00 2.42
C SER A 443 -17.26 7.46 2.83
N LYS A 444 -18.15 7.93 3.72
CA LYS A 444 -18.00 9.25 4.36
C LYS A 444 -16.69 9.37 5.13
N GLN A 445 -16.29 8.32 5.85
CA GLN A 445 -15.02 8.29 6.59
C GLN A 445 -13.82 8.42 5.64
N THR A 446 -13.84 7.73 4.50
CA THR A 446 -12.79 7.87 3.49
C THR A 446 -12.72 9.29 2.95
N MET A 447 -13.86 9.96 2.76
CA MET A 447 -13.86 11.37 2.40
C MET A 447 -13.26 12.28 3.49
N GLU A 448 -13.48 12.00 4.77
CA GLU A 448 -12.82 12.73 5.86
C GLU A 448 -11.29 12.54 5.84
N HIS A 449 -10.83 11.33 5.54
CA HIS A 449 -9.39 11.05 5.37
C HIS A 449 -8.82 11.79 4.15
N ILE A 450 -9.55 11.83 3.02
CA ILE A 450 -9.17 12.62 1.84
C ILE A 450 -9.09 14.12 2.19
N GLN A 451 -10.04 14.64 2.96
CA GLN A 451 -10.01 16.03 3.44
C GLN A 451 -8.83 16.30 4.39
N THR A 452 -8.49 15.32 5.22
CA THR A 452 -7.32 15.39 6.11
C THR A 452 -6.03 15.49 5.30
N VAL A 453 -5.85 14.64 4.27
CA VAL A 453 -4.75 14.75 3.31
C VAL A 453 -4.77 16.10 2.59
N SER A 454 -5.94 16.56 2.14
CA SER A 454 -6.07 17.86 1.48
C SER A 454 -5.57 19.00 2.35
N ARG A 455 -5.89 18.99 3.65
CA ARG A 455 -5.48 20.02 4.59
C ARG A 455 -3.97 19.98 4.82
N MET A 456 -3.42 18.79 5.08
CA MET A 456 -1.98 18.57 5.20
C MET A 456 -1.21 19.09 3.99
N LEU A 457 -1.70 18.84 2.77
CA LEU A 457 -1.05 19.32 1.55
C LEU A 457 -1.11 20.85 1.41
N ARG A 458 -2.26 21.47 1.69
CA ARG A 458 -2.41 22.92 1.64
C ARG A 458 -1.51 23.61 2.66
N GLU A 459 -1.41 23.07 3.87
CA GLU A 459 -0.48 23.53 4.91
C GLU A 459 0.98 23.40 4.43
N HIS A 460 1.35 22.25 3.87
CA HIS A 460 2.71 21.99 3.38
C HIS A 460 3.12 22.95 2.26
N TYR A 461 2.23 23.17 1.28
CA TYR A 461 2.49 24.05 0.14
C TYR A 461 2.27 25.53 0.45
N LYS A 462 1.65 25.86 1.59
CA LYS A 462 1.21 27.21 1.96
C LYS A 462 0.34 27.85 0.87
N ASP A 463 -0.53 27.03 0.28
CA ASP A 463 -1.44 27.40 -0.81
C ASP A 463 -2.81 26.74 -0.56
N ASP A 464 -3.89 27.44 -0.87
CA ASP A 464 -5.25 26.90 -0.82
C ASP A 464 -5.49 25.80 -1.86
N ARG A 465 -4.67 25.77 -2.91
CA ARG A 465 -4.73 24.79 -3.99
C ARG A 465 -3.63 23.75 -3.86
N ILE A 466 -4.00 22.51 -4.17
CA ILE A 466 -3.03 21.42 -4.32
C ILE A 466 -2.37 21.59 -5.70
N PRO A 467 -1.03 21.68 -5.79
CA PRO A 467 -0.34 21.90 -7.05
C PRO A 467 -0.48 20.69 -7.98
N SER A 468 -0.49 20.95 -9.29
CA SER A 468 -0.53 19.89 -10.29
C SER A 468 0.88 19.37 -10.56
N VAL A 469 1.07 18.05 -10.44
CA VAL A 469 2.38 17.40 -10.60
C VAL A 469 2.29 16.24 -11.61
N PRO A 470 3.36 15.94 -12.35
CA PRO A 470 3.37 14.76 -13.23
C PRO A 470 3.17 13.47 -12.44
N TYR A 471 2.42 12.52 -13.00
CA TYR A 471 2.35 11.17 -12.47
C TYR A 471 3.68 10.44 -12.65
N ARG A 472 4.11 9.65 -11.64
CA ARG A 472 5.46 9.06 -11.60
C ARG A 472 5.50 7.54 -11.36
N ASP A 473 4.35 6.89 -11.28
CA ASP A 473 4.24 5.44 -11.06
C ASP A 473 3.94 4.68 -12.37
N GLU A 474 3.64 3.38 -12.25
CA GLU A 474 3.25 2.49 -13.35
C GLU A 474 2.17 3.08 -14.23
N ARG A 475 2.28 2.86 -15.55
CA ARG A 475 1.34 3.39 -16.54
C ARG A 475 1.30 4.92 -16.63
N ARG A 476 2.38 5.60 -16.26
CA ARG A 476 2.56 7.06 -16.45
C ARG A 476 2.17 7.56 -17.84
N HIS A 477 2.36 6.77 -18.89
CA HIS A 477 1.99 7.13 -20.26
C HIS A 477 0.48 7.46 -20.43
N LEU A 478 -0.39 6.97 -19.54
CA LEU A 478 -1.82 7.29 -19.53
C LEU A 478 -2.15 8.64 -18.87
N PHE A 479 -1.18 9.25 -18.19
CA PHE A 479 -1.34 10.50 -17.46
C PHE A 479 -0.30 11.52 -17.94
N PRO A 480 -0.39 11.97 -19.21
CA PRO A 480 0.61 12.88 -19.78
C PRO A 480 0.54 14.28 -19.15
N GLN A 481 -0.64 14.69 -18.70
CA GLN A 481 -0.85 16.00 -18.08
C GLN A 481 -0.62 15.95 -16.56
N PRO A 482 0.07 16.94 -15.98
CA PRO A 482 0.14 17.11 -14.53
C PRO A 482 -1.25 17.29 -13.93
N LEU A 483 -1.51 16.64 -12.79
CA LEU A 483 -2.79 16.74 -12.07
C LEU A 483 -2.57 16.97 -10.57
N PRO A 484 -3.55 17.54 -9.85
CA PRO A 484 -3.44 17.80 -8.41
C PRO A 484 -3.71 16.53 -7.59
N TYR A 485 -2.81 15.54 -7.68
CA TYR A 485 -2.94 14.26 -6.97
C TYR A 485 -3.01 14.44 -5.45
N TYR A 486 -3.80 13.64 -4.74
CA TYR A 486 -3.77 13.61 -3.27
C TYR A 486 -2.53 12.88 -2.76
N PHE A 487 -2.08 11.83 -3.44
CA PHE A 487 -0.82 11.16 -3.12
C PHE A 487 0.36 11.90 -3.76
N GLN A 488 0.69 13.07 -3.22
CA GLN A 488 1.85 13.86 -3.61
C GLN A 488 2.50 14.51 -2.39
N TYR A 489 3.79 14.85 -2.48
CA TYR A 489 4.45 15.67 -1.47
C TYR A 489 5.68 16.34 -2.10
N ALA A 490 6.19 17.43 -1.53
CA ALA A 490 7.42 18.09 -2.00
C ALA A 490 7.49 18.28 -3.54
N GLY A 491 6.36 18.63 -4.16
CA GLY A 491 6.24 18.91 -5.60
C GLY A 491 6.29 17.69 -6.51
N LYS A 492 6.08 16.47 -5.99
CA LYS A 492 6.12 15.23 -6.78
C LYS A 492 5.01 14.27 -6.38
N SER A 493 4.45 13.54 -7.36
CA SER A 493 3.57 12.42 -7.05
C SER A 493 4.34 11.31 -6.33
N ILE A 494 3.66 10.65 -5.41
CA ILE A 494 4.16 9.52 -4.63
C ILE A 494 4.21 8.27 -5.53
N ARG A 495 5.11 7.34 -5.17
CA ARG A 495 5.20 6.01 -5.78
C ARG A 495 4.76 4.92 -4.80
N LYS A 496 4.47 3.72 -5.29
CA LYS A 496 4.11 2.54 -4.48
C LYS A 496 5.07 2.29 -3.34
N SER A 497 6.38 2.53 -3.51
CA SER A 497 7.37 2.39 -2.43
C SER A 497 7.03 3.26 -1.23
N ALA A 498 6.68 4.53 -1.44
CA ALA A 498 6.32 5.45 -0.38
C ALA A 498 4.95 5.10 0.24
N LEU A 499 3.97 4.69 -0.58
CA LEU A 499 2.69 4.18 -0.08
C LEU A 499 2.89 2.95 0.83
N HIS A 500 3.69 1.98 0.39
CA HIS A 500 3.99 0.76 1.13
C HIS A 500 4.74 1.06 2.43
N SER A 501 5.75 1.93 2.39
CA SER A 501 6.46 2.34 3.60
C SER A 501 5.56 3.09 4.58
N SER A 502 4.66 3.95 4.11
CA SER A 502 3.65 4.62 4.94
C SER A 502 2.73 3.64 5.66
N ILE A 503 2.20 2.63 4.96
CA ILE A 503 1.36 1.58 5.56
C ILE A 503 2.15 0.77 6.58
N ARG A 504 3.36 0.32 6.21
CA ARG A 504 4.24 -0.49 7.07
C ARG A 504 4.66 0.27 8.32
N PHE A 505 4.96 1.57 8.20
CA PHE A 505 5.25 2.41 9.36
C PHE A 505 4.03 2.50 10.26
N LEU A 506 2.87 2.92 9.75
CA LEU A 506 1.69 3.10 10.59
C LEU A 506 1.23 1.80 11.29
N LEU A 507 1.47 0.64 10.68
CA LEU A 507 1.13 -0.68 11.21
C LEU A 507 2.31 -1.42 11.86
N HIS A 508 3.45 -0.76 12.04
CA HIS A 508 4.64 -1.34 12.66
C HIS A 508 4.36 -1.87 14.06
N GLY A 509 4.90 -3.03 14.46
CA GLY A 509 4.54 -3.63 15.75
C GLY A 509 3.32 -4.57 15.70
N LEU A 510 2.55 -4.60 14.59
CA LEU A 510 1.47 -5.56 14.39
C LEU A 510 2.01 -6.77 13.62
N ILE A 511 2.13 -7.92 14.31
CA ILE A 511 2.55 -9.19 13.72
C ILE A 511 1.32 -10.08 13.52
N PHE A 512 1.22 -10.66 12.33
CA PHE A 512 0.23 -11.69 12.01
C PHE A 512 0.97 -12.97 11.71
N GLU A 513 0.41 -14.12 12.06
CA GLU A 513 1.06 -15.41 11.83
C GLU A 513 0.11 -16.35 11.08
N THR A 514 0.66 -17.10 10.13
CA THR A 514 -0.07 -18.22 9.54
C THR A 514 -0.22 -19.34 10.56
N GLN A 515 -1.09 -20.32 10.27
CA GLN A 515 -1.24 -21.52 11.12
C GLN A 515 0.08 -22.28 11.35
N ASN A 516 1.03 -22.13 10.44
CA ASN A 516 2.35 -22.75 10.50
C ASN A 516 3.40 -21.88 11.24
N GLY A 517 2.97 -20.81 11.93
CA GLY A 517 3.84 -19.91 12.69
C GLY A 517 4.71 -18.98 11.84
N LYS A 518 4.40 -18.81 10.55
CA LYS A 518 5.15 -17.89 9.68
C LYS A 518 4.60 -16.48 9.83
N SER A 519 5.46 -15.53 10.19
CA SER A 519 5.08 -14.11 10.27
C SER A 519 4.66 -13.55 8.90
N VAL A 520 3.59 -12.77 8.90
CA VAL A 520 2.98 -12.16 7.72
C VAL A 520 2.99 -10.65 7.88
N THR A 521 3.68 -9.96 6.98
CA THR A 521 3.64 -8.50 6.89
C THR A 521 2.45 -8.07 6.04
N ILE A 522 1.75 -7.00 6.44
CA ILE A 522 0.67 -6.44 5.64
C ILE A 522 1.18 -5.91 4.30
N LYS A 523 0.54 -6.37 3.22
CA LYS A 523 0.78 -5.93 1.83
C LYS A 523 -0.52 -5.41 1.24
N THR A 524 -0.45 -4.45 0.32
CA THR A 524 -1.65 -3.83 -0.27
C THR A 524 -2.56 -4.83 -1.00
N HIS A 525 -1.99 -5.88 -1.60
CA HIS A 525 -2.79 -6.92 -2.24
C HIS A 525 -3.48 -7.84 -1.22
N LEU A 526 -2.89 -8.07 -0.04
CA LEU A 526 -3.52 -8.85 1.02
C LEU A 526 -4.75 -8.11 1.57
N LEU A 527 -4.69 -6.79 1.78
CA LEU A 527 -5.85 -6.00 2.20
C LEU A 527 -6.99 -6.05 1.16
N ARG A 528 -6.65 -5.98 -0.13
CA ARG A 528 -7.64 -6.15 -1.21
C ARG A 528 -8.25 -7.56 -1.21
N HIS A 529 -7.46 -8.60 -0.96
CA HIS A 529 -7.97 -9.97 -0.83
C HIS A 529 -8.83 -10.13 0.42
N ALA A 530 -8.44 -9.54 1.54
CA ALA A 530 -9.23 -9.53 2.75
C ALA A 530 -10.59 -8.84 2.54
N PHE A 531 -10.63 -7.71 1.84
CA PHE A 531 -11.89 -7.08 1.41
C PHE A 531 -12.75 -8.01 0.55
N ALA A 532 -12.16 -8.66 -0.46
CA ALA A 532 -12.88 -9.58 -1.34
C ALA A 532 -13.44 -10.79 -0.57
N THR A 533 -12.64 -11.37 0.33
CA THR A 533 -13.05 -12.46 1.21
C THR A 533 -14.15 -12.00 2.16
N GLU A 534 -14.05 -10.80 2.73
CA GLU A 534 -15.08 -10.24 3.59
C GLU A 534 -16.40 -10.06 2.83
N ALA A 535 -16.36 -9.43 1.65
CA ALA A 535 -17.52 -9.19 0.81
C ALA A 535 -18.20 -10.51 0.37
N VAL A 536 -17.44 -11.50 -0.09
CA VAL A 536 -18.01 -12.77 -0.59
C VAL A 536 -18.38 -13.73 0.54
N GLN A 537 -17.50 -13.93 1.52
CA GLN A 537 -17.68 -14.99 2.53
C GLN A 537 -18.50 -14.53 3.71
N ARG A 538 -18.34 -13.28 4.17
CA ARG A 538 -19.03 -12.76 5.36
C ARG A 538 -20.29 -11.98 4.99
N GLN A 539 -20.19 -11.09 4.01
CA GLN A 539 -21.31 -10.27 3.56
C GLN A 539 -22.18 -10.99 2.53
N LYS A 540 -21.74 -12.14 1.98
CA LYS A 540 -22.43 -12.95 0.95
C LYS A 540 -22.84 -12.20 -0.30
N MET A 541 -22.15 -11.10 -0.57
CA MET A 541 -22.35 -10.31 -1.78
C MET A 541 -22.16 -11.21 -3.02
N PRO A 542 -23.10 -11.18 -3.98
CA PRO A 542 -22.98 -11.92 -5.23
C PRO A 542 -21.62 -11.73 -5.89
N ILE A 543 -21.01 -12.84 -6.31
CA ILE A 543 -19.62 -12.86 -6.83
C ILE A 543 -19.49 -11.95 -8.06
N ASP A 544 -20.53 -11.81 -8.86
CA ASP A 544 -20.60 -10.90 -10.01
C ASP A 544 -20.60 -9.42 -9.60
N ILE A 545 -21.25 -9.05 -8.49
CA ILE A 545 -21.16 -7.70 -7.91
C ILE A 545 -19.74 -7.45 -7.40
N VAL A 546 -19.16 -8.38 -6.62
CA VAL A 546 -17.79 -8.24 -6.10
C VAL A 546 -16.76 -8.17 -7.24
N ALA A 547 -16.92 -8.98 -8.29
CA ALA A 547 -16.04 -8.95 -9.46
C ALA A 547 -16.09 -7.60 -10.17
N LYS A 548 -17.26 -6.96 -10.23
CA LYS A 548 -17.42 -5.59 -10.75
C LYS A 548 -16.80 -4.54 -9.84
N ILE A 549 -17.01 -4.60 -8.52
CA ILE A 549 -16.36 -3.69 -7.54
C ILE A 549 -14.84 -3.78 -7.64
N LEU A 550 -14.31 -4.99 -7.83
CA LEU A 550 -12.89 -5.23 -7.99
C LEU A 550 -12.37 -4.94 -9.41
N HIS A 551 -13.24 -4.59 -10.36
CA HIS A 551 -12.89 -4.35 -11.77
C HIS A 551 -12.06 -5.51 -12.36
N GLN A 552 -12.49 -6.76 -12.13
CA GLN A 552 -11.83 -7.95 -12.68
C GLN A 552 -12.00 -8.04 -14.21
N LYS A 553 -11.02 -8.63 -14.91
CA LYS A 553 -10.99 -8.68 -16.38
C LYS A 553 -11.67 -9.92 -16.95
N ASP A 554 -11.45 -11.09 -16.32
CA ASP A 554 -12.02 -12.36 -16.75
C ASP A 554 -13.15 -12.77 -15.80
N LEU A 555 -14.38 -12.77 -16.35
CA LEU A 555 -15.62 -13.22 -15.73
C LEU A 555 -15.98 -14.66 -16.17
N GLU A 556 -14.99 -15.48 -16.54
CA GLU A 556 -15.22 -16.86 -17.02
C GLU A 556 -15.66 -17.82 -15.90
N VAL A 557 -16.66 -17.43 -15.12
CA VAL A 557 -17.86 -18.21 -14.81
C VAL A 557 -18.99 -17.18 -14.61
N THR A 558 -20.14 -17.42 -15.24
CA THR A 558 -21.44 -16.74 -15.10
C THR A 558 -21.69 -15.42 -15.87
N GLY A 559 -22.25 -15.57 -17.08
CA GLY A 559 -23.63 -15.15 -17.34
C GLY A 559 -23.87 -13.71 -17.80
N TYR A 560 -23.75 -13.49 -19.12
CA TYR A 560 -23.97 -12.25 -19.87
C TYR A 560 -25.38 -11.60 -19.76
N TYR A 561 -26.28 -12.07 -18.88
CA TYR A 561 -27.64 -11.51 -18.71
C TYR A 561 -27.97 -10.99 -17.29
N SER A 562 -27.04 -11.08 -16.34
CA SER A 562 -27.30 -10.69 -14.94
C SER A 562 -26.50 -9.48 -14.47
N ALA A 563 -25.92 -8.71 -15.39
CA ALA A 563 -24.96 -7.67 -15.06
C ALA A 563 -25.63 -6.58 -14.19
N PRO A 564 -25.30 -6.44 -12.89
CA PRO A 564 -25.96 -5.48 -12.00
C PRO A 564 -25.75 -4.05 -12.51
N THR A 565 -26.80 -3.26 -12.50
CA THR A 565 -26.79 -1.86 -12.95
C THR A 565 -25.90 -1.01 -12.02
N PRO A 566 -25.37 0.14 -12.49
CA PRO A 566 -24.61 1.05 -11.63
C PRO A 566 -25.35 1.45 -10.35
N THR A 567 -26.68 1.57 -10.40
CA THR A 567 -27.53 1.86 -9.24
C THR A 567 -27.55 0.69 -8.25
N GLN A 568 -27.66 -0.55 -8.73
CA GLN A 568 -27.58 -1.74 -7.88
C GLN A 568 -26.21 -1.90 -7.24
N ILE A 569 -25.13 -1.61 -8.00
CA ILE A 569 -23.77 -1.61 -7.46
C ILE A 569 -23.62 -0.48 -6.42
N ALA A 570 -24.10 0.73 -6.70
CA ALA A 570 -24.05 1.85 -5.76
C ALA A 570 -24.87 1.57 -4.49
N ALA A 571 -26.02 0.90 -4.61
CA ALA A 571 -26.81 0.45 -3.46
C ALA A 571 -26.04 -0.59 -2.64
N SER A 572 -25.62 -1.73 -3.22
CA SER A 572 -24.89 -2.77 -2.48
C SER A 572 -23.55 -2.29 -1.92
N VAL A 573 -22.87 -1.35 -2.59
CA VAL A 573 -21.64 -0.75 -2.08
C VAL A 573 -21.92 0.30 -1.00
N SER A 574 -22.97 1.11 -1.15
CA SER A 574 -23.43 2.00 -0.07
C SER A 574 -23.85 1.19 1.14
N GLU A 575 -24.45 0.03 0.96
CA GLU A 575 -24.84 -0.87 2.03
C GLU A 575 -23.60 -1.46 2.68
N LEU A 576 -22.63 -1.99 1.91
CA LEU A 576 -21.32 -2.44 2.41
C LEU A 576 -20.52 -1.31 3.08
N HIS A 577 -20.64 -0.08 2.60
CA HIS A 577 -20.03 1.09 3.20
C HIS A 577 -20.78 1.52 4.46
N ASP A 578 -22.09 1.38 4.52
CA ASP A 578 -22.89 1.56 5.73
C ASP A 578 -22.52 0.46 6.75
N VAL A 579 -22.19 -0.78 6.34
CA VAL A 579 -21.60 -1.83 7.22
C VAL A 579 -20.23 -1.41 7.79
N ILE A 580 -19.38 -0.85 6.93
CA ILE A 580 -18.01 -0.49 7.33
C ILE A 580 -17.99 0.86 8.06
N ALA A 581 -19.00 1.71 7.85
CA ALA A 581 -19.07 3.10 8.28
C ALA A 581 -20.29 3.46 9.15
N SER A 582 -21.13 2.53 9.63
CA SER A 582 -22.26 2.85 10.51
C SER A 582 -21.78 3.31 11.89
N TYR A 583 -21.57 4.62 11.91
CA TYR A 583 -21.99 5.52 12.96
C TYR A 583 -22.84 6.59 12.26
N VAL A 584 -23.99 6.89 12.87
CA VAL A 584 -24.96 7.96 12.58
C VAL A 584 -26.26 7.48 11.91
N ASP A 585 -27.35 7.77 12.64
CA ASP A 585 -28.76 7.40 12.50
C ASP A 585 -29.43 7.62 11.14
N ILE A 586 -30.36 6.72 10.81
CA ILE A 586 -31.20 6.73 9.60
C ILE A 586 -32.67 6.62 10.04
N ASP A 587 -33.40 7.74 10.08
CA ASP A 587 -34.84 7.73 10.42
C ASP A 587 -35.74 8.57 9.49
N GLU A 588 -35.39 8.72 8.21
CA GLU A 588 -36.25 9.46 7.25
C GLU A 588 -36.43 8.83 5.85
N ALA A 589 -35.97 7.59 5.64
CA ALA A 589 -36.09 6.91 4.34
C ALA A 589 -37.45 6.21 4.11
N TYR A 590 -38.28 6.05 5.14
CA TYR A 590 -39.54 5.30 5.04
C TYR A 590 -40.64 6.00 4.21
N ILE A 591 -40.58 7.33 4.07
CA ILE A 591 -41.77 8.12 3.67
C ILE A 591 -41.95 8.29 2.15
N ARG A 592 -41.00 7.89 1.28
CA ARG A 592 -40.98 8.37 -0.13
C ARG A 592 -40.93 7.32 -1.25
N SER A 593 -41.31 6.08 -0.99
CA SER A 593 -41.33 5.01 -2.02
C SER A 593 -42.75 4.77 -2.57
N PRO A 594 -42.92 4.42 -3.87
CA PRO A 594 -44.22 4.03 -4.44
C PRO A 594 -44.78 2.73 -3.81
N GLN A 595 -46.11 2.63 -3.66
CA GLN A 595 -46.80 1.57 -2.87
C GLN A 595 -46.55 0.12 -3.32
N GLU A 596 -46.30 -0.11 -4.62
CA GLU A 596 -46.02 -1.46 -5.15
C GLU A 596 -44.59 -1.91 -4.83
N LEU A 597 -43.62 -0.99 -4.95
CA LEU A 597 -42.24 -1.18 -4.52
C LEU A 597 -42.14 -1.31 -2.99
N GLN A 598 -42.97 -0.60 -2.22
CA GLN A 598 -43.04 -0.76 -0.76
C GLN A 598 -43.46 -2.18 -0.36
N LYS A 599 -44.49 -2.76 -0.98
CA LYS A 599 -44.92 -4.14 -0.65
C LYS A 599 -43.89 -5.21 -1.02
N GLU A 600 -43.21 -5.07 -2.15
CA GLU A 600 -42.12 -5.99 -2.52
C GLU A 600 -40.89 -5.81 -1.61
N LEU A 601 -40.55 -4.57 -1.23
CA LEU A 601 -39.52 -4.28 -0.24
C LEU A 601 -39.88 -4.79 1.16
N ASP A 602 -41.11 -4.60 1.64
CA ASP A 602 -41.57 -5.05 2.96
C ASP A 602 -41.50 -6.59 3.07
N THR A 603 -41.92 -7.31 2.01
CA THR A 603 -41.89 -8.78 1.97
C THR A 603 -40.45 -9.34 1.88
N TYR A 604 -39.53 -8.56 1.32
CA TYR A 604 -38.10 -8.89 1.18
C TYR A 604 -37.32 -8.52 2.46
N VAL A 605 -37.63 -7.38 3.10
CA VAL A 605 -37.07 -6.89 4.37
C VAL A 605 -37.50 -7.75 5.57
N GLU A 606 -38.71 -8.32 5.58
CA GLU A 606 -39.14 -9.26 6.64
C GLU A 606 -38.31 -10.57 6.66
N LYS A 607 -37.64 -10.93 5.55
CA LYS A 607 -36.90 -12.19 5.40
C LYS A 607 -35.39 -12.02 5.38
N ILE A 608 -34.90 -10.79 5.25
CA ILE A 608 -33.49 -10.46 5.10
C ILE A 608 -33.11 -9.49 6.21
N GLY A 609 -32.05 -9.82 6.94
CA GLY A 609 -31.67 -9.11 8.16
C GLY A 609 -30.97 -7.77 7.95
N VAL A 610 -30.73 -7.32 6.71
CA VAL A 610 -29.94 -6.10 6.47
C VAL A 610 -30.60 -4.89 7.10
N PHE A 611 -29.85 -4.15 7.89
CA PHE A 611 -30.27 -2.92 8.56
C PHE A 611 -31.41 -3.10 9.57
N ASN A 612 -31.80 -4.33 9.88
CA ASN A 612 -32.63 -4.56 11.04
C ASN A 612 -31.76 -4.38 12.29
N LYS A 613 -32.23 -3.53 13.20
CA LYS A 613 -31.70 -3.46 14.56
C LYS A 613 -31.83 -4.85 15.17
N VAL A 614 -30.70 -5.47 15.45
CA VAL A 614 -30.64 -6.77 16.11
C VAL A 614 -29.99 -6.61 17.47
N LEU A 615 -30.06 -7.64 18.28
CA LEU A 615 -29.53 -7.60 19.63
C LEU A 615 -28.02 -7.23 19.64
N GLY A 616 -27.70 -6.05 20.17
CA GLY A 616 -26.35 -5.54 20.38
C GLY A 616 -25.63 -5.00 19.15
N GLY A 617 -26.36 -4.64 18.09
CA GLY A 617 -25.80 -4.03 16.90
C GLY A 617 -26.74 -4.15 15.69
N THR A 618 -26.27 -3.71 14.54
CA THR A 618 -27.06 -3.80 13.31
C THR A 618 -26.64 -5.01 12.48
N CYS A 619 -27.62 -5.78 12.02
CA CYS A 619 -27.37 -6.92 11.14
C CYS A 619 -27.11 -6.41 9.73
N VAL A 620 -26.04 -6.90 9.12
CA VAL A 620 -25.56 -6.43 7.81
C VAL A 620 -25.59 -7.53 6.75
N ALA A 621 -26.22 -8.67 7.05
CA ALA A 621 -26.32 -9.82 6.17
C ALA A 621 -27.37 -9.61 5.07
N ASP A 622 -26.92 -9.44 3.81
CA ASP A 622 -27.74 -9.24 2.59
C ASP A 622 -28.44 -10.48 2.03
N PHE A 623 -28.58 -11.50 2.87
CA PHE A 623 -29.10 -12.81 2.51
C PHE A 623 -30.01 -13.37 3.61
N VAL A 624 -30.82 -14.37 3.25
CA VAL A 624 -31.71 -15.08 4.19
C VAL A 624 -30.87 -15.70 5.31
N CYS A 625 -31.15 -15.30 6.55
CA CYS A 625 -30.33 -15.68 7.70
C CYS A 625 -30.26 -17.21 7.87
N PRO A 626 -29.09 -17.85 7.70
CA PRO A 626 -28.95 -19.30 7.73
C PRO A 626 -29.10 -19.88 9.14
N THR A 627 -28.92 -19.04 10.16
CA THR A 627 -29.00 -19.39 11.59
C THR A 627 -30.28 -18.86 12.25
N LYS A 628 -31.29 -18.49 11.47
CA LYS A 628 -32.61 -18.03 11.96
C LYS A 628 -32.52 -16.90 13.00
N MET A 629 -31.77 -15.85 12.68
CA MET A 629 -31.60 -14.63 13.49
C MET A 629 -30.89 -14.85 14.84
N GLN A 630 -30.04 -15.86 14.96
CA GLN A 630 -29.11 -15.99 16.09
C GLN A 630 -27.99 -14.93 15.96
N CYS A 631 -28.27 -13.70 16.39
CA CYS A 631 -27.47 -12.52 16.09
C CYS A 631 -26.25 -12.32 17.00
N LEU A 632 -26.18 -12.99 18.15
CA LEU A 632 -25.08 -12.86 19.09
C LEU A 632 -23.86 -13.68 18.64
N GLY A 633 -22.70 -13.04 18.48
CA GLY A 633 -21.51 -13.63 17.88
C GLY A 633 -21.56 -13.73 16.35
N CYS A 634 -22.55 -13.10 15.72
CA CYS A 634 -22.70 -13.09 14.27
C CYS A 634 -21.64 -12.16 13.65
N ARG A 635 -20.81 -12.70 12.73
CA ARG A 635 -19.77 -11.91 12.04
C ARG A 635 -20.34 -10.95 10.99
N ALA A 636 -21.60 -11.12 10.63
CA ALA A 636 -22.36 -10.20 9.78
C ALA A 636 -23.25 -9.27 10.65
N LYS A 637 -22.86 -9.04 11.90
CA LYS A 637 -23.41 -8.00 12.76
C LYS A 637 -22.28 -7.02 13.06
N VAL A 638 -22.59 -5.73 12.95
CA VAL A 638 -21.68 -4.66 13.36
C VAL A 638 -22.12 -4.21 14.76
N PRO A 639 -21.28 -4.37 15.78
CA PRO A 639 -21.59 -3.89 17.12
C PRO A 639 -21.68 -2.35 17.17
N GLU A 640 -22.73 -1.82 17.77
CA GLU A 640 -23.01 -0.37 17.77
C GLU A 640 -23.06 0.25 19.19
N PRO A 641 -22.33 1.35 19.44
CA PRO A 641 -22.32 2.15 20.68
C PRO A 641 -23.61 2.45 21.40
N ASP A 642 -24.65 2.74 20.62
CA ASP A 642 -25.99 3.13 21.04
C ASP A 642 -26.85 1.90 21.40
N GLN A 643 -26.33 0.69 21.17
CA GLN A 643 -26.95 -0.60 21.50
C GLN A 643 -26.13 -1.37 22.54
N GLU A 644 -25.25 -0.67 23.26
CA GLU A 644 -24.48 -1.21 24.38
C GLU A 644 -25.39 -1.78 25.48
N ASP A 645 -26.50 -1.11 25.77
CA ASP A 645 -27.47 -1.53 26.78
C ASP A 645 -28.06 -2.92 26.47
N ASP A 646 -28.34 -3.20 25.19
CA ASP A 646 -28.86 -4.50 24.73
C ASP A 646 -27.86 -5.64 25.07
N LEU A 647 -26.56 -5.39 24.91
CA LEU A 647 -25.51 -6.37 25.24
C LEU A 647 -25.34 -6.55 26.75
N LEU A 648 -25.48 -5.47 27.53
CA LEU A 648 -25.43 -5.53 29.00
C LEU A 648 -26.62 -6.33 29.56
N GLU A 649 -27.81 -6.15 29.00
CA GLU A 649 -29.00 -6.91 29.36
C GLU A 649 -28.83 -8.40 29.03
N VAL A 650 -28.23 -8.73 27.89
CA VAL A 650 -27.91 -10.13 27.51
C VAL A 650 -26.89 -10.77 28.43
N ILE A 651 -25.89 -10.02 28.89
CA ILE A 651 -24.94 -10.51 29.89
C ILE A 651 -25.68 -10.81 31.21
N GLN A 652 -26.60 -9.96 31.64
CA GLN A 652 -27.38 -10.20 32.85
C GLN A 652 -28.28 -11.43 32.71
N LEU A 653 -29.03 -11.52 31.61
CA LEU A 653 -29.88 -12.66 31.28
C LEU A 653 -29.08 -13.97 31.23
N SER A 654 -27.87 -13.94 30.66
CA SER A 654 -27.01 -15.13 30.55
C SER A 654 -26.60 -15.69 31.90
N LYS A 655 -26.34 -14.83 32.89
CA LYS A 655 -25.97 -15.21 34.26
C LYS A 655 -27.15 -15.84 35.00
N ASP A 656 -28.34 -15.28 34.83
CA ASP A 656 -29.56 -15.83 35.44
C ASP A 656 -29.92 -17.20 34.85
N MET A 657 -29.76 -17.35 33.53
CA MET A 657 -29.90 -18.64 32.84
C MET A 657 -28.87 -19.67 33.31
N GLU A 658 -27.60 -19.29 33.45
CA GLU A 658 -26.55 -20.17 33.98
C GLU A 658 -26.92 -20.70 35.37
N MET A 659 -27.32 -19.81 36.29
CA MET A 659 -27.66 -20.17 37.67
C MET A 659 -28.83 -21.16 37.72
N ARG A 660 -29.88 -20.91 36.94
CA ARG A 660 -31.07 -21.76 36.88
C ARG A 660 -30.78 -23.12 36.25
N PHE A 661 -30.05 -23.17 35.13
CA PHE A 661 -29.72 -24.45 34.48
C PHE A 661 -28.74 -25.29 35.29
N LYS A 662 -27.86 -24.65 36.08
CA LYS A 662 -26.98 -25.33 37.02
C LYS A 662 -27.76 -25.99 38.15
N GLN A 663 -28.81 -25.33 38.68
CA GLN A 663 -29.71 -25.91 39.68
C GLN A 663 -30.52 -27.09 39.13
N LEU A 664 -30.84 -27.08 37.83
CA LEU A 664 -31.59 -28.14 37.14
C LEU A 664 -30.69 -29.28 36.59
N GLY A 665 -29.36 -29.20 36.75
CA GLY A 665 -28.42 -30.22 36.26
C GLY A 665 -28.26 -30.27 34.73
N LEU A 666 -28.62 -29.20 34.01
CA LEU A 666 -28.58 -29.15 32.54
C LEU A 666 -27.25 -28.58 32.02
N GLU A 667 -26.20 -29.39 32.01
CA GLU A 667 -24.83 -28.94 31.68
C GLU A 667 -24.65 -28.36 30.26
N VAL A 668 -25.43 -28.81 29.28
CA VAL A 668 -25.36 -28.28 27.90
C VAL A 668 -25.92 -26.87 27.84
N GLU A 669 -27.00 -26.60 28.56
CA GLU A 669 -27.63 -25.27 28.61
C GLU A 669 -26.78 -24.28 29.42
N VAL A 670 -26.09 -24.76 30.47
CA VAL A 670 -25.06 -23.99 31.19
C VAL A 670 -23.94 -23.55 30.23
N ARG A 671 -23.47 -24.43 29.33
CA ARG A 671 -22.43 -24.10 28.34
C ARG A 671 -22.91 -23.07 27.31
N LYS A 672 -24.15 -23.18 26.83
CA LYS A 672 -24.75 -22.20 25.91
C LYS A 672 -24.88 -20.81 26.54
N ALA A 673 -25.33 -20.74 27.79
CA ALA A 673 -25.43 -19.48 28.53
C ALA A 673 -24.06 -18.79 28.68
N LYS A 674 -23.00 -19.56 28.97
CA LYS A 674 -21.62 -19.04 29.03
C LYS A 674 -21.10 -18.55 27.69
N GLU A 675 -21.37 -19.26 26.60
CA GLU A 675 -20.97 -18.83 25.26
C GLU A 675 -21.73 -17.56 24.84
N MET A 676 -23.00 -17.45 25.20
CA MET A 676 -23.80 -16.24 25.01
C MET A 676 -23.15 -15.03 25.71
N GLU A 677 -22.81 -15.17 27.00
CA GLU A 677 -22.10 -14.14 27.76
C GLU A 677 -20.78 -13.74 27.10
N LYS A 678 -20.00 -14.73 26.64
CA LYS A 678 -18.70 -14.52 26.02
C LYS A 678 -18.80 -13.72 24.72
N GLN A 679 -19.76 -14.04 23.85
CA GLN A 679 -19.94 -13.34 22.58
C GLN A 679 -20.39 -11.88 22.79
N ALA A 680 -21.33 -11.64 23.71
CA ALA A 680 -21.76 -10.28 24.07
C ALA A 680 -20.57 -9.43 24.57
N LYS A 681 -19.69 -10.00 25.40
CA LYS A 681 -18.49 -9.33 25.89
C LYS A 681 -17.47 -9.02 24.78
N ILE A 682 -17.38 -9.81 23.72
CA ILE A 682 -16.48 -9.55 22.59
C ILE A 682 -16.97 -8.35 21.79
N GLU A 683 -18.26 -8.31 21.48
CA GLU A 683 -18.88 -7.22 20.72
C GLU A 683 -18.85 -5.90 21.50
N LEU A 684 -19.10 -5.94 22.80
CA LEU A 684 -19.00 -4.77 23.68
C LEU A 684 -17.56 -4.20 23.70
N LYS A 685 -16.52 -5.05 23.62
CA LYS A 685 -15.14 -4.59 23.50
C LYS A 685 -14.90 -3.85 22.19
N GLU A 686 -15.50 -4.29 21.09
CA GLU A 686 -15.37 -3.63 19.79
C GLU A 686 -16.03 -2.24 19.79
N ILE A 687 -17.24 -2.13 20.35
CA ILE A 687 -17.93 -0.86 20.58
C ILE A 687 -17.04 0.12 21.36
N ASN A 688 -16.46 -0.36 22.47
CA ASN A 688 -15.62 0.46 23.33
C ASN A 688 -14.36 0.97 22.62
N LEU A 689 -13.71 0.14 21.78
CA LEU A 689 -12.55 0.57 21.00
C LEU A 689 -12.89 1.71 20.04
N ILE A 690 -14.08 1.69 19.45
CA ILE A 690 -14.45 2.70 18.49
C ILE A 690 -14.84 4.03 19.16
N LYS A 691 -15.64 4.00 20.23
CA LYS A 691 -15.93 5.19 21.06
C LYS A 691 -14.61 5.85 21.46
N LYS A 692 -13.66 5.04 21.93
CA LYS A 692 -12.36 5.48 22.43
C LYS A 692 -11.50 6.21 21.38
N TYR A 693 -11.34 5.69 20.15
CA TYR A 693 -10.51 6.41 19.17
C TYR A 693 -11.16 7.73 18.70
N ARG A 694 -12.49 7.82 18.75
CA ARG A 694 -13.22 9.05 18.38
C ARG A 694 -13.08 10.13 19.43
N GLU A 695 -13.17 9.74 20.69
CA GLU A 695 -12.87 10.60 21.83
C GLU A 695 -11.41 11.07 21.78
N GLU A 696 -10.46 10.15 21.57
CA GLU A 696 -9.03 10.48 21.47
C GLU A 696 -8.69 11.41 20.29
N ARG A 697 -9.51 11.43 19.23
CA ARG A 697 -9.34 12.36 18.09
C ARG A 697 -9.62 13.81 18.49
N GLN A 698 -10.47 14.01 19.50
CA GLN A 698 -10.80 15.32 20.06
C GLN A 698 -9.88 15.71 21.23
N TYR A 699 -9.11 14.77 21.77
CA TYR A 699 -8.16 15.02 22.84
C TYR A 699 -7.07 16.01 22.38
N ALA A 700 -7.04 17.17 23.02
CA ALA A 700 -6.01 18.19 22.80
C ALA A 700 -4.95 18.08 23.91
N PRO A 701 -3.67 17.81 23.57
CA PRO A 701 -2.63 17.73 24.59
C PRO A 701 -2.41 19.11 25.23
N ILE A 702 -2.39 19.17 26.56
CA ILE A 702 -2.02 20.37 27.31
C ILE A 702 -0.53 20.31 27.59
N THR A 703 0.25 21.05 26.80
CA THR A 703 1.70 21.13 26.99
C THR A 703 2.05 21.96 28.22
N LYS A 704 2.95 21.44 29.06
CA LYS A 704 3.51 22.16 30.21
C LYS A 704 5.01 22.27 30.05
N ARG A 705 5.58 23.41 30.46
CA ARG A 705 7.05 23.57 30.51
C ARG A 705 7.63 22.70 31.61
N ASN A 706 8.80 22.15 31.36
CA ASN A 706 9.63 21.53 32.40
C ASN A 706 10.76 22.50 32.75
N PRO A 707 10.66 23.29 33.84
CA PRO A 707 11.71 24.23 34.22
C PRO A 707 12.82 23.59 35.07
N PHE A 708 12.73 22.29 35.38
CA PHE A 708 13.61 21.59 36.32
C PHE A 708 14.53 20.55 35.65
N ARG A 709 14.55 20.50 34.32
CA ARG A 709 15.56 19.79 33.53
C ARG A 709 16.25 20.78 32.59
#